data_AF-A0A9E3CL31-F1
#
_entry.id   AF-A0A9E3CL31-F1
#
_cell.length_a   1.000
_cell.length_b   1.000
_cell.length_c   1.000
_cell.angle_alpha   90.00
_cell.angle_beta   90.00
_cell.angle_gamma   90.00
#
_symmetry.space_group_name_H-M   'P 1'
#
loop_
_entity.id
_entity.type
_entity.pdbx_description
1 polymer ?
#
loop_
_entity_poly.entity_id
_entity_poly.type
_entity_poly.pdbx_seq_one_letter_code
_entity_poly.pdbx_strand_id
1 'polypeptide(L)'
;MLTTVLIITSIVLSVAALWAALVRARASRREGTRAAGELRDWLGVELSSLRERMDMGQHLLERHDEELAALKSAQARTGHGLNLLRESLTQNGLAAIAGETPGAGPARDTSKDDKDDDAIIFKTEGAQKADEPADVYAVARSMDEFFNDTSHPRELLGHEAFRRGVELSLAEASVPRELLARAAEGNALVACISLEALMKCQGFDEEIVEAVLRDINAYYYWPRFYALRALAAHAGARNILAPLLVRLNSTWREPMPVQALREFVSERVAAGDVLTPRALSEEAHAVTFGTAEEWNEVIANIDAIVTQLPADARAEFSQWRGTRQTAEFVKGIGRVWTDEGREVFVLDALAERVSELEAAIKREPARSVLLVGESGSGKTALVRALAARLGGDGWLVFEAAPAEVMAGQTYIGQIEERVQAIVRNLEGKRVLWVIPNFHEALWAGRHRYSPTGLLDLLLPHIESGAVKVIGEVPARAYEQLLRLRPRLRTAMQTCRVAPLSDEETLELGRRWAKKYGDIKLEREGVAVPGTGIKPRVPEKTLREALQLAKQYLDEKAAPGNLLLLLDTTRRRQLADADSFREEITLDALLVTLSQLTGLPVQILDEREGLDLSELRAFFEKRVLGQPEAVDCLVERVAMIKAGLTDPTRPQGVFLFVGPTGTGKTEIAKTMAEFLFGSPERMIRLDMSELQTWESQGRILGEADETSDSAALVNQIRKQPFSVILLDEFEKAHPSVWDLFLQVFDDGRLTDRRGNTADFRHSVIIMTSNLGATLPHGASVGFSQEQAQFAAGSVERAVGRAFRREFVNRIDRVVVFRPLGRGVMRDLLRKELNDVLTRRGLRTRQWAVEWDESAVEFLLEKGFTADLGARPLKRAVERYLLAPLALTIVNHQFPEGDQFLFVRSSADGGSLDVQFVDPDAPAEGEAVVEEVEEVFDEEAARGLCLESVTLDPKGTPEELRFLQEQFDEVAARVDDEDWRGRKEEALREMQSSDFWSSPERFKVLGAVEYMDRIEAGLDTAGSLLARLRGDRKRLPPDLVARLAEQLYLLDSACRGMAEAQPRDAFLLVTAVREPGADRARSDDFARTLTRMYRRWAERRRMRIELLEERDGASSNGSGAEEYRALFAVSGYAAYTILRHEAGLHVLETPQDEKSSFRRVVAAVRVVGQPEEPPGRGGRESLREQAERALAADANASQQQVVRRYREEPSPLVRDSARGWRTGRLERVLDGDFDLFV
;
A
#
# COMPACT_ATOMS: atom_id res chain seq x y z
N MET A 1 -38.02 20.31 -5.88
CA MET A 1 -36.68 20.93 -5.79
C MET A 1 -35.81 20.31 -4.71
N LEU A 2 -36.24 20.28 -3.43
CA LEU A 2 -35.43 19.67 -2.35
C LEU A 2 -35.10 18.19 -2.60
N THR A 3 -36.07 17.41 -3.10
CA THR A 3 -35.89 16.00 -3.46
C THR A 3 -34.91 15.79 -4.62
N THR A 4 -34.98 16.66 -5.63
CA THR A 4 -34.05 16.66 -6.78
C THR A 4 -32.63 17.01 -6.35
N VAL A 5 -32.48 17.97 -5.42
CA VAL A 5 -31.19 18.32 -4.83
C VAL A 5 -30.64 17.15 -4.02
N LEU A 6 -31.45 16.50 -3.16
CA LEU A 6 -31.04 15.33 -2.38
C LEU A 6 -30.60 14.14 -3.27
N ILE A 7 -31.29 13.90 -4.39
CA ILE A 7 -30.92 12.84 -5.34
C ILE A 7 -29.58 13.18 -6.03
N ILE A 8 -29.40 14.42 -6.50
CA ILE A 8 -28.14 14.86 -7.12
C ILE A 8 -26.99 14.81 -6.11
N THR A 9 -27.20 15.26 -4.87
CA THR A 9 -26.19 15.19 -3.81
C THR A 9 -25.82 13.74 -3.46
N SER A 10 -26.80 12.83 -3.43
CA SER A 10 -26.57 11.39 -3.21
C SER A 10 -25.78 10.75 -4.36
N ILE A 11 -26.05 11.13 -5.62
CA ILE A 11 -25.31 10.65 -6.79
C ILE A 11 -23.86 11.16 -6.76
N VAL A 12 -23.66 12.43 -6.44
CA VAL A 12 -22.31 13.03 -6.36
C VAL A 12 -21.49 12.41 -5.22
N LEU A 13 -22.09 12.16 -4.05
CA LEU A 13 -21.45 11.46 -2.93
C LEU A 13 -21.09 10.01 -3.27
N SER A 14 -21.96 9.31 -4.00
CA SER A 14 -21.72 7.93 -4.43
C SER A 14 -20.61 7.84 -5.48
N VAL A 15 -20.54 8.78 -6.42
CA VAL A 15 -19.45 8.88 -7.40
C VAL A 15 -18.12 9.24 -6.72
N ALA A 16 -18.15 10.13 -5.72
CA ALA A 16 -16.96 10.47 -4.92
C ALA A 16 -16.47 9.27 -4.09
N ALA A 17 -17.37 8.48 -3.51
CA ALA A 17 -17.04 7.24 -2.80
C ALA A 17 -16.46 6.18 -3.75
N LEU A 18 -17.02 6.03 -4.95
CA LEU A 18 -16.50 5.12 -5.98
C LEU A 18 -15.10 5.55 -6.45
N TRP A 19 -14.86 6.86 -6.60
CA TRP A 19 -13.56 7.41 -6.96
C TRP A 19 -12.53 7.22 -5.84
N ALA A 20 -12.93 7.44 -4.58
CA ALA A 20 -12.08 7.18 -3.41
C ALA A 20 -11.75 5.68 -3.25
N ALA A 21 -12.69 4.79 -3.55
CA ALA A 21 -12.49 3.34 -3.56
C ALA A 21 -11.57 2.92 -4.71
N LEU A 22 -11.70 3.50 -5.90
CA LEU A 22 -10.78 3.31 -7.04
C LEU A 22 -9.36 3.81 -6.73
N VAL A 23 -9.23 4.92 -6.00
CA VAL A 23 -7.95 5.45 -5.52
C VAL A 23 -7.33 4.54 -4.46
N ARG A 24 -8.13 4.00 -3.52
CA ARG A 24 -7.66 2.99 -2.53
C ARG A 24 -7.31 1.64 -3.16
N ALA A 25 -8.07 1.17 -4.14
CA ALA A 25 -7.77 -0.03 -4.92
C ALA A 25 -6.52 0.14 -5.81
N ARG A 26 -6.17 1.38 -6.17
CA ARG A 26 -4.91 1.73 -6.83
C ARG A 26 -3.72 1.71 -5.86
N ALA A 27 -3.96 1.90 -4.57
CA ALA A 27 -2.96 1.80 -3.50
C ALA A 27 -2.74 0.36 -3.01
N SER A 28 -3.75 -0.53 -3.05
CA SER A 28 -3.66 -1.91 -2.53
C SER A 28 -3.15 -2.98 -3.51
N ARG A 29 -2.76 -2.64 -4.74
CA ARG A 29 -2.23 -3.60 -5.74
C ARG A 29 -0.80 -4.12 -5.49
N ARG A 30 -0.26 -3.95 -4.28
CA ARG A 30 1.03 -4.55 -3.87
C ARG A 30 0.89 -5.85 -3.10
N GLU A 31 -0.32 -6.27 -2.71
CA GLU A 31 -0.55 -7.53 -1.98
C GLU A 31 -1.50 -8.45 -2.75
N GLY A 32 -1.27 -9.76 -2.64
CA GLY A 32 -1.68 -10.80 -3.58
C GLY A 32 -3.18 -11.11 -3.74
N THR A 33 -3.41 -12.18 -4.51
CA THR A 33 -4.63 -12.57 -5.23
C THR A 33 -5.91 -12.83 -4.43
N ARG A 34 -5.90 -12.78 -3.09
CA ARG A 34 -7.12 -12.98 -2.27
C ARG A 34 -8.02 -11.73 -2.20
N ALA A 35 -7.45 -10.54 -2.15
CA ALA A 35 -8.20 -9.29 -2.06
C ALA A 35 -9.00 -8.96 -3.34
N ALA A 36 -8.64 -9.52 -4.50
CA ALA A 36 -9.33 -9.25 -5.76
C ALA A 36 -10.69 -9.97 -5.88
N GLY A 37 -10.86 -11.10 -5.18
CA GLY A 37 -12.14 -11.81 -5.09
C GLY A 37 -13.13 -11.05 -4.20
N GLU A 38 -12.72 -10.70 -2.99
CA GLU A 38 -13.53 -9.93 -2.04
C GLU A 38 -13.93 -8.55 -2.58
N LEU A 39 -13.05 -7.88 -3.32
CA LEU A 39 -13.36 -6.57 -3.92
C LEU A 39 -14.34 -6.69 -5.11
N ARG A 40 -14.34 -7.82 -5.83
CA ARG A 40 -15.29 -8.10 -6.91
C ARG A 40 -16.67 -8.42 -6.35
N ASP A 41 -16.73 -9.19 -5.26
CA ASP A 41 -17.99 -9.52 -4.59
C ASP A 41 -18.57 -8.28 -3.90
N TRP A 42 -17.73 -7.48 -3.23
CA TRP A 42 -18.15 -6.20 -2.65
C TRP A 42 -18.61 -5.18 -3.70
N LEU A 43 -17.88 -5.03 -4.82
CA LEU A 43 -18.33 -4.17 -5.93
C LEU A 43 -19.63 -4.67 -6.57
N GLY A 44 -19.83 -5.98 -6.65
CA GLY A 44 -21.08 -6.57 -7.13
C GLY A 44 -22.27 -6.20 -6.25
N VAL A 45 -22.11 -6.31 -4.92
CA VAL A 45 -23.12 -5.92 -3.93
C VAL A 45 -23.39 -4.41 -4.01
N GLU A 46 -22.36 -3.58 -4.06
CA GLU A 46 -22.55 -2.13 -4.02
C GLU A 46 -23.12 -1.57 -5.32
N LEU A 47 -22.76 -2.12 -6.48
CA LEU A 47 -23.37 -1.77 -7.78
C LEU A 47 -24.83 -2.22 -7.87
N SER A 48 -25.18 -3.36 -7.26
CA SER A 48 -26.58 -3.82 -7.19
C SER A 48 -27.43 -2.91 -6.29
N SER A 49 -26.90 -2.50 -5.13
CA SER A 49 -27.50 -1.51 -4.22
C SER A 49 -27.69 -0.14 -4.87
N LEU A 50 -26.70 0.31 -5.67
CA LEU A 50 -26.80 1.57 -6.43
C LEU A 50 -27.87 1.51 -7.51
N ARG A 51 -27.99 0.36 -8.20
CA ARG A 51 -29.03 0.14 -9.21
C ARG A 51 -30.43 0.11 -8.59
N GLU A 52 -30.62 -0.58 -7.47
CA GLU A 52 -31.89 -0.58 -6.73
C GLU A 52 -32.29 0.83 -6.24
N ARG A 53 -31.32 1.63 -5.76
CA ARG A 53 -31.60 3.02 -5.34
C ARG A 53 -31.93 3.93 -6.51
N MET A 54 -31.31 3.72 -7.68
CA MET A 54 -31.66 4.43 -8.90
C MET A 54 -33.06 4.07 -9.39
N ASP A 55 -33.38 2.78 -9.46
CA ASP A 55 -34.70 2.29 -9.88
C ASP A 55 -35.80 2.77 -8.90
N MET A 56 -35.52 2.78 -7.59
CA MET A 56 -36.45 3.32 -6.59
C MET A 56 -36.63 4.85 -6.70
N GLY A 57 -35.56 5.59 -7.02
CA GLY A 57 -35.64 7.02 -7.32
C GLY A 57 -36.44 7.32 -8.60
N GLN A 58 -36.30 6.47 -9.61
CA GLN A 58 -37.02 6.58 -10.88
C GLN A 58 -38.51 6.28 -10.69
N HIS A 59 -38.85 5.25 -9.90
CA HIS A 59 -40.25 4.96 -9.52
C HIS A 59 -40.90 6.07 -8.68
N LEU A 60 -40.14 6.71 -7.78
CA LEU A 60 -40.64 7.86 -7.00
C LEU A 60 -40.88 9.09 -7.88
N LEU A 61 -40.06 9.30 -8.91
CA LEU A 61 -40.26 10.35 -9.91
C LEU A 61 -41.49 10.09 -10.77
N GLU A 62 -41.67 8.87 -11.27
CA GLU A 62 -42.86 8.47 -12.03
C GLU A 62 -44.14 8.63 -11.22
N ARG A 63 -44.12 8.21 -9.95
CA ARG A 63 -45.26 8.38 -9.03
C ARG A 63 -45.59 9.84 -8.74
N HIS A 64 -44.57 10.70 -8.60
CA HIS A 64 -44.79 12.14 -8.42
C HIS A 64 -45.29 12.82 -9.70
N ASP A 65 -44.87 12.39 -10.89
CA ASP A 65 -45.39 12.89 -12.16
C ASP A 65 -46.85 12.45 -12.38
N GLU A 66 -47.21 11.23 -11.99
CA GLU A 66 -48.61 10.76 -11.96
C GLU A 66 -49.47 11.54 -10.96
N GLU A 67 -48.96 11.82 -9.75
CA GLU A 67 -49.63 12.66 -8.76
C GLU A 67 -49.78 14.12 -9.24
N LEU A 68 -48.78 14.67 -9.93
CA LEU A 68 -48.84 15.99 -10.54
C LEU A 68 -49.84 16.04 -11.71
N ALA A 69 -49.91 14.98 -12.51
CA ALA A 69 -50.89 14.84 -13.58
C ALA A 69 -52.31 14.69 -13.00
N ALA A 70 -52.48 13.93 -11.91
CA ALA A 70 -53.74 13.80 -11.19
C ALA A 70 -54.17 15.15 -10.58
N LEU A 71 -53.25 15.89 -9.95
CA LEU A 71 -53.50 17.24 -9.40
C LEU A 71 -53.86 18.24 -10.50
N LYS A 72 -53.15 18.24 -11.64
CA LYS A 72 -53.48 19.08 -12.81
C LYS A 72 -54.84 18.71 -13.40
N SER A 73 -55.19 17.42 -13.44
CA SER A 73 -56.50 16.96 -13.91
C SER A 73 -57.63 17.32 -12.95
N ALA A 74 -57.38 17.28 -11.64
CA ALA A 74 -58.32 17.73 -10.60
C ALA A 74 -58.51 19.25 -10.67
N GLN A 75 -57.43 20.01 -10.85
CA GLN A 75 -57.45 21.46 -11.02
C GLN A 75 -58.18 21.88 -12.30
N ALA A 76 -58.01 21.14 -13.40
CA ALA A 76 -58.74 21.33 -14.65
C ALA A 76 -60.24 21.02 -14.50
N ARG A 77 -60.63 20.00 -13.71
CA ARG A 77 -62.04 19.69 -13.40
C ARG A 77 -62.70 20.76 -12.54
N THR A 78 -62.01 21.31 -11.54
CA THR A 78 -62.50 22.46 -10.75
C THR A 78 -62.54 23.76 -11.55
N GLY A 79 -61.60 23.99 -12.46
CA GLY A 79 -61.59 25.15 -13.37
C GLY A 79 -62.70 25.10 -14.42
N HIS A 80 -63.08 23.91 -14.89
CA HIS A 80 -64.19 23.73 -15.82
C HIS A 80 -65.56 23.95 -15.14
N GLY A 81 -65.73 23.52 -13.89
CA GLY A 81 -66.93 23.82 -13.09
C GLY A 81 -67.10 25.31 -12.77
N LEU A 82 -65.99 26.02 -12.49
CA LEU A 82 -65.99 27.47 -12.27
C LEU A 82 -66.24 28.27 -13.56
N ASN A 83 -65.75 27.80 -14.71
CA ASN A 83 -66.02 28.42 -16.01
C ASN A 83 -67.46 28.20 -16.50
N LEU A 84 -68.08 27.04 -16.22
CA LEU A 84 -69.50 26.79 -16.52
C LEU A 84 -70.45 27.63 -15.65
N LEU A 85 -70.09 27.87 -14.38
CA LEU A 85 -70.80 28.83 -13.51
C LEU A 85 -70.65 30.28 -13.99
N ARG A 86 -69.47 30.65 -14.49
CA ARG A 86 -69.16 31.98 -15.01
C ARG A 86 -69.78 32.25 -16.39
N GLU A 87 -69.95 31.23 -17.23
CA GLU A 87 -70.69 31.29 -18.50
C GLU A 87 -72.21 31.42 -18.29
N SER A 88 -72.77 30.84 -17.21
CA SER A 88 -74.17 31.04 -16.84
C SER A 88 -74.48 32.45 -16.33
N LEU A 89 -73.50 33.12 -15.71
CA LEU A 89 -73.63 34.47 -15.15
C LEU A 89 -73.35 35.58 -16.18
N THR A 90 -72.75 35.26 -17.32
CA THR A 90 -72.40 36.23 -18.38
C THR A 90 -73.40 36.28 -19.55
N GLN A 91 -74.39 35.37 -19.61
CA GLN A 91 -75.48 35.44 -20.59
C GLN A 91 -76.59 36.46 -20.26
N ASN A 92 -76.58 37.10 -19.08
CA ASN A 92 -77.51 38.18 -18.71
C ASN A 92 -76.86 39.56 -18.60
N GLY A 93 -75.89 39.84 -19.48
CA GLY A 93 -75.62 41.16 -20.05
C GLY A 93 -75.19 42.30 -19.11
N LEU A 94 -73.93 42.74 -19.25
CA LEU A 94 -73.58 44.13 -19.56
C LEU A 94 -72.09 44.22 -19.93
N ALA A 95 -71.84 44.91 -21.04
CA ALA A 95 -70.55 45.05 -21.70
C ALA A 95 -70.03 46.49 -21.65
N ALA A 96 -68.70 46.60 -21.79
CA ALA A 96 -67.90 47.72 -22.32
C ALA A 96 -67.44 48.83 -21.34
N ILE A 97 -66.11 48.98 -21.17
CA ILE A 97 -65.24 49.94 -21.88
C ILE A 97 -63.80 49.93 -21.28
N ALA A 98 -62.80 49.90 -22.19
CA ALA A 98 -61.38 50.34 -22.11
C ALA A 98 -60.42 49.72 -21.07
N GLY A 99 -59.13 49.49 -21.33
CA GLY A 99 -58.25 49.98 -22.40
C GLY A 99 -56.94 50.49 -21.78
N GLU A 100 -55.82 49.88 -22.18
CA GLU A 100 -54.44 50.41 -22.23
C GLU A 100 -53.70 50.81 -20.92
N THR A 101 -52.82 49.90 -20.47
CA THR A 101 -51.33 49.97 -20.35
C THR A 101 -50.61 51.24 -19.80
N PRO A 102 -49.28 51.19 -19.47
CA PRO A 102 -48.36 50.07 -19.18
C PRO A 102 -47.48 50.30 -17.93
N GLY A 103 -46.64 49.31 -17.62
CA GLY A 103 -45.70 49.35 -16.49
C GLY A 103 -44.46 50.23 -16.65
N ALA A 104 -43.62 50.22 -15.62
CA ALA A 104 -42.26 50.70 -15.67
C ALA A 104 -41.39 49.94 -14.66
N GLY A 105 -40.35 49.26 -15.16
CA GLY A 105 -39.08 49.17 -14.42
C GLY A 105 -38.19 50.34 -14.85
N PRO A 106 -36.87 50.21 -14.71
CA PRO A 106 -36.06 50.08 -13.51
C PRO A 106 -35.43 51.43 -13.08
N ALA A 107 -34.75 51.43 -11.93
CA ALA A 107 -33.67 52.34 -11.49
C ALA A 107 -33.57 53.76 -12.09
N ARG A 108 -33.60 54.78 -11.23
CA ARG A 108 -32.41 55.62 -10.94
C ARG A 108 -32.69 56.68 -9.87
N ASP A 109 -31.63 56.92 -9.14
CA ASP A 109 -31.42 57.89 -8.09
C ASP A 109 -31.72 59.34 -8.53
N THR A 110 -32.31 60.11 -7.62
CA THR A 110 -32.04 61.51 -7.24
C THR A 110 -33.30 62.34 -6.94
N SER A 111 -33.22 63.05 -5.82
CA SER A 111 -34.19 63.91 -5.14
C SER A 111 -34.74 65.09 -5.96
N LYS A 112 -36.01 65.49 -5.74
CA LYS A 112 -36.47 66.71 -5.02
C LYS A 112 -37.88 67.20 -5.43
N ASP A 113 -38.54 67.80 -4.43
CA ASP A 113 -39.50 68.92 -4.42
C ASP A 113 -41.01 68.71 -4.74
N ASP A 114 -41.80 68.87 -3.66
CA ASP A 114 -42.91 69.82 -3.40
C ASP A 114 -44.25 69.80 -4.18
N LYS A 115 -45.34 69.73 -3.36
CA LYS A 115 -46.64 70.46 -3.43
C LYS A 115 -47.60 70.16 -4.58
N ASP A 116 -48.92 70.31 -4.49
CA ASP A 116 -49.96 70.67 -3.50
C ASP A 116 -51.28 70.40 -4.26
N ASP A 117 -52.37 70.16 -3.53
CA ASP A 117 -53.74 70.66 -3.81
C ASP A 117 -54.46 70.22 -5.13
N ASP A 118 -55.77 69.97 -5.20
CA ASP A 118 -56.84 70.22 -4.25
C ASP A 118 -58.13 69.48 -4.68
N ALA A 119 -58.97 69.25 -3.67
CA ALA A 119 -60.43 69.35 -3.61
C ALA A 119 -61.34 69.07 -4.83
N ILE A 120 -62.44 68.35 -4.58
CA ILE A 120 -63.76 68.96 -4.33
C ILE A 120 -64.71 67.97 -3.63
N ILE A 121 -65.39 68.51 -2.63
CA ILE A 121 -66.36 67.95 -1.67
C ILE A 121 -67.78 67.93 -2.28
N PHE A 122 -68.64 66.97 -1.90
CA PHE A 122 -69.94 67.26 -1.25
C PHE A 122 -70.60 66.02 -0.60
N LYS A 123 -71.04 66.24 0.64
CA LYS A 123 -71.89 65.46 1.56
C LYS A 123 -73.24 65.09 0.90
N THR A 124 -74.06 64.15 1.39
CA THR A 124 -74.83 64.23 2.65
C THR A 124 -75.53 62.89 3.02
N GLU A 125 -75.35 62.51 4.29
CA GLU A 125 -76.21 61.85 5.29
C GLU A 125 -77.36 60.88 4.94
N GLY A 126 -77.43 59.81 5.76
CA GLY A 126 -78.66 59.05 6.07
C GLY A 126 -78.38 57.74 6.82
N ALA A 127 -78.43 57.76 8.16
CA ALA A 127 -78.22 56.59 9.03
C ALA A 127 -79.41 55.62 9.05
N GLN A 128 -79.15 54.30 9.18
CA GLN A 128 -80.06 53.34 9.83
C GLN A 128 -79.34 52.07 10.33
N LYS A 129 -79.78 51.63 11.51
CA LYS A 129 -79.30 50.58 12.45
C LYS A 129 -78.82 49.26 11.81
N ALA A 130 -77.68 48.74 12.27
CA ALA A 130 -77.21 47.39 12.00
C ALA A 130 -77.70 46.39 13.07
N ASP A 131 -78.14 45.21 12.60
CA ASP A 131 -78.53 44.04 13.40
C ASP A 131 -77.46 43.62 14.42
N GLU A 132 -77.91 43.10 15.57
CA GLU A 132 -77.01 42.45 16.53
C GLU A 132 -76.35 41.21 15.90
N PRO A 133 -75.00 41.08 15.94
CA PRO A 133 -74.30 39.96 15.32
C PRO A 133 -74.66 38.62 15.97
N ALA A 134 -75.02 37.63 15.13
CA ALA A 134 -75.56 36.33 15.56
C ALA A 134 -74.50 35.27 15.92
N ASP A 135 -73.23 35.46 15.54
CA ASP A 135 -72.13 34.52 15.81
C ASP A 135 -70.80 35.25 16.11
N VAL A 136 -69.80 34.50 16.58
CA VAL A 136 -68.49 35.03 16.98
C VAL A 136 -67.71 35.66 15.81
N TYR A 137 -67.89 35.16 14.58
CA TYR A 137 -67.22 35.72 13.39
C TYR A 137 -67.87 37.03 12.91
N ALA A 138 -69.16 37.22 13.13
CA ALA A 138 -69.86 38.47 12.89
C ALA A 138 -69.42 39.55 13.90
N VAL A 139 -69.24 39.17 15.17
CA VAL A 139 -68.63 40.05 16.18
C VAL A 139 -67.22 40.46 15.76
N ALA A 140 -66.38 39.50 15.36
CA ALA A 140 -65.02 39.80 14.91
C ALA A 140 -65.01 40.79 13.72
N ARG A 141 -65.85 40.56 12.69
CA ARG A 141 -65.98 41.47 11.54
C ARG A 141 -66.44 42.89 11.94
N SER A 142 -67.33 43.01 12.92
CA SER A 142 -67.79 44.32 13.42
C SER A 142 -66.70 45.10 14.18
N MET A 143 -65.64 44.42 14.57
CA MET A 143 -64.56 44.94 15.40
C MET A 143 -63.24 45.11 14.65
N ASP A 144 -63.17 44.77 13.35
CA ASP A 144 -61.92 44.80 12.58
C ASP A 144 -61.27 46.20 12.56
N GLU A 145 -62.05 47.28 12.38
CA GLU A 145 -61.52 48.65 12.42
C GLU A 145 -60.95 49.00 13.80
N PHE A 146 -61.71 48.73 14.88
CA PHE A 146 -61.25 48.96 16.25
C PHE A 146 -60.01 48.13 16.60
N PHE A 147 -59.97 46.86 16.17
CA PHE A 147 -58.84 45.96 16.41
C PHE A 147 -57.57 46.45 15.72
N ASN A 148 -57.68 46.98 14.49
CA ASN A 148 -56.55 47.52 13.75
C ASN A 148 -56.04 48.86 14.31
N ASP A 149 -56.92 49.68 14.89
CA ASP A 149 -56.55 50.97 15.52
C ASP A 149 -56.08 50.84 16.98
N THR A 150 -56.32 49.69 17.61
CA THR A 150 -55.99 49.45 19.02
C THR A 150 -54.48 49.25 19.19
N SER A 151 -53.88 49.92 20.19
CA SER A 151 -52.43 49.90 20.42
C SER A 151 -51.98 48.84 21.44
N HIS A 152 -52.90 48.33 22.27
CA HIS A 152 -52.59 47.33 23.29
C HIS A 152 -53.70 46.27 23.44
N PRO A 153 -53.38 44.96 23.53
CA PRO A 153 -54.38 43.89 23.56
C PRO A 153 -55.38 44.00 24.73
N ARG A 154 -54.99 44.62 25.86
CA ARG A 154 -55.90 44.88 27.01
C ARG A 154 -57.10 45.76 26.67
N GLU A 155 -57.01 46.65 25.68
CA GLU A 155 -58.09 47.59 25.35
C GLU A 155 -59.34 46.85 24.83
N LEU A 156 -59.16 45.68 24.20
CA LEU A 156 -60.26 44.83 23.76
C LEU A 156 -61.15 44.35 24.93
N LEU A 157 -60.59 44.15 26.12
CA LEU A 157 -61.36 43.73 27.32
C LEU A 157 -62.42 44.78 27.71
N GLY A 158 -62.12 46.05 27.43
CA GLY A 158 -63.01 47.17 27.68
C GLY A 158 -64.14 47.29 26.65
N HIS A 159 -64.01 46.70 25.46
CA HIS A 159 -64.96 46.88 24.36
C HIS A 159 -66.20 45.99 24.51
N GLU A 160 -67.39 46.56 24.31
CA GLU A 160 -68.67 45.87 24.50
C GLU A 160 -68.86 44.69 23.53
N ALA A 161 -68.55 44.90 22.25
CA ALA A 161 -68.62 43.84 21.24
C ALA A 161 -67.65 42.67 21.55
N PHE A 162 -66.48 42.93 22.13
CA PHE A 162 -65.53 41.87 22.49
C PHE A 162 -66.08 41.00 23.62
N ARG A 163 -66.62 41.63 24.67
CA ARG A 163 -67.29 40.93 25.77
C ARG A 163 -68.47 40.10 25.26
N ARG A 164 -69.24 40.65 24.33
CA ARG A 164 -70.33 39.93 23.67
C ARG A 164 -69.83 38.71 22.88
N GLY A 165 -68.74 38.84 22.14
CA GLY A 165 -68.11 37.71 21.44
C GLY A 165 -67.64 36.61 22.39
N VAL A 166 -67.11 36.98 23.56
CA VAL A 166 -66.71 36.02 24.61
C VAL A 166 -67.94 35.30 25.19
N GLU A 167 -69.03 36.02 25.46
CA GLU A 167 -70.29 35.43 25.91
C GLU A 167 -70.89 34.47 24.87
N LEU A 168 -70.89 34.83 23.59
CA LEU A 168 -71.35 33.97 22.50
C LEU A 168 -70.48 32.72 22.38
N SER A 169 -69.15 32.85 22.51
CA SER A 169 -68.23 31.70 22.49
C SER A 169 -68.49 30.73 23.63
N LEU A 170 -68.84 31.24 24.82
CA LEU A 170 -69.22 30.41 25.98
C LEU A 170 -70.61 29.76 25.85
N ALA A 171 -71.52 30.37 25.07
CA ALA A 171 -72.86 29.85 24.82
C ALA A 171 -72.90 28.82 23.67
N GLU A 172 -72.06 29.00 22.63
CA GLU A 172 -71.95 28.11 21.48
C GLU A 172 -71.10 26.86 21.76
N ALA A 173 -69.97 27.01 22.46
CA ALA A 173 -69.02 25.93 22.68
C ALA A 173 -69.19 25.34 24.09
N SER A 174 -69.69 24.12 24.18
CA SER A 174 -69.82 23.41 25.46
C SER A 174 -68.55 22.64 25.87
N VAL A 175 -67.50 22.64 25.04
CA VAL A 175 -66.26 21.88 25.28
C VAL A 175 -65.01 22.74 25.01
N PRO A 176 -64.04 22.85 25.95
CA PRO A 176 -62.79 23.60 25.77
C PRO A 176 -62.00 23.28 24.49
N ARG A 177 -62.13 22.05 23.98
CA ARG A 177 -61.52 21.58 22.74
C ARG A 177 -61.95 22.36 21.51
N GLU A 178 -63.20 22.83 21.45
CA GLU A 178 -63.71 23.62 20.32
C GLU A 178 -63.17 25.05 20.36
N LEU A 179 -63.05 25.65 21.56
CA LEU A 179 -62.43 26.97 21.74
C LEU A 179 -60.93 26.94 21.36
N LEU A 180 -60.22 25.87 21.72
CA LEU A 180 -58.84 25.67 21.34
C LEU A 180 -58.66 25.48 19.83
N ALA A 181 -59.53 24.69 19.18
CA ALA A 181 -59.54 24.54 17.73
C ALA A 181 -59.79 25.88 17.02
N ARG A 182 -60.79 26.63 17.49
CA ARG A 182 -61.14 27.96 16.96
C ARG A 182 -60.03 28.98 17.16
N ALA A 183 -59.32 28.93 18.30
CA ALA A 183 -58.15 29.77 18.55
C ALA A 183 -56.96 29.48 17.61
N ALA A 184 -56.91 28.30 16.99
CA ALA A 184 -55.86 27.90 16.05
C ALA A 184 -56.20 28.22 14.57
N GLU A 185 -57.42 28.67 14.23
CA GLU A 185 -57.90 28.89 12.85
C GLU A 185 -57.34 30.14 12.14
N GLY A 186 -56.45 30.90 12.79
CA GLY A 186 -55.68 31.98 12.15
C GLY A 186 -56.32 33.38 12.11
N ASN A 187 -57.59 33.54 12.52
CA ASN A 187 -58.16 34.87 12.75
C ASN A 187 -57.76 35.39 14.15
N ALA A 188 -56.96 36.46 14.20
CA ALA A 188 -56.37 36.97 15.43
C ALA A 188 -57.41 37.45 16.47
N LEU A 189 -58.49 38.09 16.03
CA LEU A 189 -59.52 38.59 16.94
C LEU A 189 -60.41 37.45 17.45
N VAL A 190 -60.79 36.52 16.58
CA VAL A 190 -61.52 35.30 16.98
C VAL A 190 -60.69 34.46 17.95
N ALA A 191 -59.37 34.38 17.75
CA ALA A 191 -58.47 33.71 18.68
C ALA A 191 -58.37 34.42 20.03
N CYS A 192 -58.31 35.76 20.06
CA CYS A 192 -58.37 36.53 21.31
C CYS A 192 -59.68 36.29 22.08
N ILE A 193 -60.81 36.30 21.37
CA ILE A 193 -62.14 36.02 21.95
C ILE A 193 -62.20 34.58 22.49
N SER A 194 -61.72 33.60 21.72
CA SER A 194 -61.76 32.18 22.07
C SER A 194 -60.86 31.87 23.27
N LEU A 195 -59.67 32.48 23.35
CA LEU A 195 -58.74 32.32 24.48
C LEU A 195 -59.21 33.07 25.74
N GLU A 196 -59.86 34.23 25.60
CA GLU A 196 -60.50 34.90 26.75
C GLU A 196 -61.75 34.13 27.24
N ALA A 197 -62.50 33.50 26.33
CA ALA A 197 -63.57 32.58 26.70
C ALA A 197 -63.02 31.34 27.41
N LEU A 198 -61.91 30.77 26.92
CA LEU A 198 -61.23 29.65 27.52
C LEU A 198 -60.83 29.95 28.98
N MET A 199 -60.29 31.14 29.26
CA MET A 199 -59.96 31.61 30.61
C MET A 199 -61.15 31.58 31.60
N LYS A 200 -62.39 31.67 31.09
CA LYS A 200 -63.63 31.69 31.89
C LYS A 200 -64.29 30.32 32.02
N CYS A 201 -63.78 29.30 31.32
CA CYS A 201 -64.28 27.94 31.44
C CYS A 201 -64.05 27.40 32.86
N GLN A 202 -64.96 26.55 33.35
CA GLN A 202 -64.80 25.85 34.63
C GLN A 202 -64.51 24.38 34.37
N GLY A 203 -63.48 23.83 35.02
CA GLY A 203 -63.01 22.46 34.81
C GLY A 203 -62.06 22.31 33.61
N PHE A 204 -61.51 21.10 33.42
CA PHE A 204 -60.54 20.77 32.35
C PHE A 204 -59.18 21.47 32.45
N ASP A 205 -58.79 21.90 33.65
CA ASP A 205 -57.57 22.70 33.86
C ASP A 205 -56.29 22.05 33.30
N GLU A 206 -56.15 20.72 33.38
CA GLU A 206 -54.99 20.00 32.83
C GLU A 206 -54.99 19.96 31.30
N GLU A 207 -56.13 19.62 30.70
CA GLU A 207 -56.29 19.59 29.24
C GLU A 207 -56.05 20.98 28.63
N ILE A 208 -56.55 22.03 29.28
CA ILE A 208 -56.38 23.42 28.84
C ILE A 208 -54.91 23.83 28.94
N VAL A 209 -54.25 23.58 30.08
CA VAL A 209 -52.83 23.93 30.26
C VAL A 209 -51.95 23.21 29.23
N GLU A 210 -52.15 21.91 29.02
CA GLU A 210 -51.37 21.13 28.06
C GLU A 210 -51.61 21.59 26.61
N ALA A 211 -52.87 21.83 26.23
CA ALA A 211 -53.20 22.28 24.88
C ALA A 211 -52.66 23.69 24.60
N VAL A 212 -52.78 24.63 25.53
CA VAL A 212 -52.26 25.98 25.34
C VAL A 212 -50.72 25.98 25.32
N LEU A 213 -50.05 25.15 26.13
CA LEU A 213 -48.59 24.98 26.07
C LEU A 213 -48.13 24.37 24.75
N ARG A 214 -48.87 23.40 24.21
CA ARG A 214 -48.57 22.79 22.90
C ARG A 214 -48.69 23.79 21.76
N ASP A 215 -49.74 24.59 21.76
CA ASP A 215 -50.08 25.49 20.65
C ASP A 215 -49.54 26.92 20.87
N ILE A 216 -48.76 27.15 21.94
CA ILE A 216 -48.27 28.47 22.38
C ILE A 216 -47.55 29.26 21.27
N ASN A 217 -46.82 28.57 20.40
CA ASN A 217 -46.10 29.18 19.27
C ASN A 217 -46.95 29.38 18.02
N ALA A 218 -48.10 28.71 17.91
CA ALA A 218 -49.02 28.86 16.79
C ALA A 218 -49.81 30.19 16.85
N TYR A 219 -49.98 30.74 18.06
CA TYR A 219 -50.59 32.05 18.27
C TYR A 219 -49.69 33.19 17.79
N TYR A 220 -50.26 34.12 17.03
CA TYR A 220 -49.53 35.25 16.43
C TYR A 220 -49.84 36.58 17.12
N TYR A 221 -48.83 37.29 17.63
CA TYR A 221 -48.96 38.55 18.38
C TYR A 221 -50.04 38.55 19.50
N TRP A 222 -51.21 39.13 19.26
CA TRP A 222 -52.19 39.50 20.29
C TRP A 222 -52.81 38.29 21.01
N PRO A 223 -53.25 37.23 20.30
CA PRO A 223 -53.61 35.94 20.91
C PRO A 223 -52.64 35.41 21.97
N ARG A 224 -51.32 35.68 21.89
CA ARG A 224 -50.35 35.23 22.91
C ARG A 224 -50.63 35.82 24.29
N PHE A 225 -51.04 37.09 24.35
CA PHE A 225 -51.43 37.74 25.60
C PHE A 225 -52.61 37.02 26.25
N TYR A 226 -53.60 36.63 25.45
CA TYR A 226 -54.79 35.90 25.90
C TYR A 226 -54.48 34.44 26.25
N ALA A 227 -53.57 33.79 25.52
CA ALA A 227 -53.09 32.46 25.83
C ALA A 227 -52.37 32.40 27.19
N LEU A 228 -51.50 33.38 27.49
CA LEU A 228 -50.87 33.50 28.81
C LEU A 228 -51.90 33.73 29.92
N ARG A 229 -52.97 34.50 29.66
CA ARG A 229 -54.05 34.70 30.64
C ARG A 229 -54.88 33.45 30.88
N ALA A 230 -55.20 32.69 29.83
CA ALA A 230 -55.84 31.39 29.96
C ALA A 230 -54.94 30.41 30.75
N LEU A 231 -53.64 30.36 30.44
CA LEU A 231 -52.67 29.58 31.22
C LEU A 231 -52.66 29.98 32.69
N ALA A 232 -52.63 31.28 33.00
CA ALA A 232 -52.63 31.77 34.38
C ALA A 232 -53.89 31.34 35.16
N ALA A 233 -55.06 31.37 34.51
CA ALA A 233 -56.33 31.00 35.12
C ALA A 233 -56.43 29.50 35.44
N HIS A 234 -55.89 28.63 34.59
CA HIS A 234 -55.97 27.17 34.73
C HIS A 234 -54.73 26.51 35.36
N ALA A 235 -53.66 27.28 35.59
CA ALA A 235 -52.45 26.78 36.25
C ALA A 235 -52.72 26.25 37.67
N GLY A 236 -53.59 26.94 38.41
CA GLY A 236 -53.76 26.71 39.86
C GLY A 236 -52.42 26.87 40.61
N ALA A 237 -52.11 25.90 41.48
CA ALA A 237 -50.84 25.81 42.21
C ALA A 237 -49.71 25.10 41.44
N ARG A 238 -49.92 24.75 40.16
CA ARG A 238 -48.91 24.07 39.34
C ARG A 238 -47.85 25.06 38.86
N ASN A 239 -46.61 24.62 38.89
CA ASN A 239 -45.49 25.39 38.36
C ASN A 239 -45.38 25.21 36.85
N ILE A 240 -45.73 26.25 36.10
CA ILE A 240 -45.80 26.20 34.64
C ILE A 240 -44.68 26.98 33.94
N LEU A 241 -43.77 27.59 34.72
CA LEU A 241 -42.69 28.40 34.16
C LEU A 241 -41.68 27.57 33.37
N ALA A 242 -41.23 26.42 33.88
CA ALA A 242 -40.31 25.54 33.15
C ALA A 242 -40.94 24.92 31.88
N PRO A 243 -42.16 24.33 31.94
CA PRO A 243 -42.89 23.86 30.76
C PRO A 243 -43.11 24.93 29.68
N LEU A 244 -43.42 26.17 30.09
CA LEU A 244 -43.59 27.27 29.15
C LEU A 244 -42.27 27.62 28.46
N LEU A 245 -41.21 27.88 29.23
CA LEU A 245 -39.94 28.41 28.70
C LEU A 245 -39.20 27.46 27.76
N VAL A 246 -39.30 26.15 27.99
CA VAL A 246 -38.72 25.13 27.10
C VAL A 246 -39.41 25.14 25.74
N ARG A 247 -40.69 25.52 25.66
CA ARG A 247 -41.47 25.50 24.42
C ARG A 247 -41.43 26.81 23.65
N LEU A 248 -40.96 27.93 24.22
CA LEU A 248 -40.96 29.23 23.53
C LEU A 248 -39.89 29.31 22.44
N ASN A 249 -40.27 29.79 21.26
CA ASN A 249 -39.33 30.07 20.17
C ASN A 249 -38.81 31.53 20.18
N SER A 250 -37.96 31.88 19.22
CA SER A 250 -37.35 33.20 19.07
C SER A 250 -38.35 34.37 18.94
N THR A 251 -39.55 34.15 18.41
CA THR A 251 -40.57 35.20 18.19
C THR A 251 -41.17 35.75 19.49
N TRP A 252 -40.97 35.06 20.63
CA TRP A 252 -41.40 35.54 21.95
C TRP A 252 -40.50 36.66 22.51
N ARG A 253 -39.36 36.93 21.85
CA ARG A 253 -38.42 38.00 22.23
C ARG A 253 -38.72 39.35 21.55
N GLU A 254 -39.75 39.42 20.70
CA GLU A 254 -40.23 40.67 20.12
C GLU A 254 -40.85 41.60 21.18
N PRO A 255 -40.87 42.94 20.97
CA PRO A 255 -41.21 43.92 22.02
C PRO A 255 -42.52 43.67 22.77
N MET A 256 -43.59 43.27 22.06
CA MET A 256 -44.90 43.04 22.69
C MET A 256 -45.00 41.65 23.35
N PRO A 257 -44.69 40.52 22.66
CA PRO A 257 -44.69 39.20 23.30
C PRO A 257 -43.80 39.09 24.53
N VAL A 258 -42.60 39.70 24.50
CA VAL A 258 -41.68 39.65 25.65
C VAL A 258 -42.20 40.43 26.84
N GLN A 259 -42.93 41.53 26.60
CA GLN A 259 -43.57 42.30 27.67
C GLN A 259 -44.69 41.49 28.32
N ALA A 260 -45.58 40.88 27.51
CA ALA A 260 -46.63 40.01 28.01
C ALA A 260 -46.07 38.82 28.81
N LEU A 261 -44.97 38.22 28.32
CA LEU A 261 -44.28 37.15 29.02
C LEU A 261 -43.67 37.61 30.35
N ARG A 262 -43.05 38.80 30.42
CA ARG A 262 -42.50 39.36 31.66
C ARG A 262 -43.59 39.62 32.70
N GLU A 263 -44.72 40.18 32.28
CA GLU A 263 -45.87 40.41 33.16
C GLU A 263 -46.39 39.08 33.71
N PHE A 264 -46.60 38.08 32.84
CA PHE A 264 -47.02 36.74 33.24
C PHE A 264 -46.03 36.06 34.21
N VAL A 265 -44.72 36.12 33.94
CA VAL A 265 -43.70 35.55 34.83
C VAL A 265 -43.73 36.23 36.19
N SER A 266 -43.87 37.56 36.23
CA SER A 266 -43.98 38.32 37.49
C SER A 266 -45.19 37.89 38.31
N GLU A 267 -46.35 37.74 37.66
CA GLU A 267 -47.59 37.26 38.30
C GLU A 267 -47.44 35.82 38.85
N ARG A 268 -46.83 34.91 38.08
CA ARG A 268 -46.61 33.52 38.50
C ARG A 268 -45.59 33.38 39.62
N VAL A 269 -44.50 34.14 39.58
CA VAL A 269 -43.52 34.20 40.67
C VAL A 269 -44.17 34.73 41.95
N ALA A 270 -45.02 35.76 41.86
CA ALA A 270 -45.80 36.25 42.99
C ALA A 270 -46.82 35.23 43.52
N ALA A 271 -47.35 34.36 42.66
CA ALA A 271 -48.23 33.25 43.01
C ALA A 271 -47.48 32.03 43.61
N GLY A 272 -46.14 32.05 43.64
CA GLY A 272 -45.31 31.01 44.26
C GLY A 272 -44.61 30.04 43.30
N ASP A 273 -44.66 30.27 41.97
CA ASP A 273 -43.94 29.43 41.01
C ASP A 273 -42.41 29.61 41.14
N VAL A 274 -41.67 28.49 41.14
CA VAL A 274 -40.21 28.48 41.30
C VAL A 274 -39.52 27.96 40.04
N LEU A 275 -38.77 28.82 39.36
CA LEU A 275 -37.97 28.38 38.22
C LEU A 275 -36.56 27.98 38.69
N THR A 276 -36.17 26.71 38.48
CA THR A 276 -34.80 26.21 38.76
C THR A 276 -34.16 25.60 37.51
N PRO A 277 -32.82 25.61 37.37
CA PRO A 277 -32.12 24.93 36.28
C PRO A 277 -32.43 23.44 36.19
N ARG A 278 -32.67 22.79 37.34
CA ARG A 278 -33.05 21.38 37.40
C ARG A 278 -34.42 21.13 36.77
N ALA A 279 -35.43 21.93 37.11
CA ALA A 279 -36.77 21.80 36.53
C ALA A 279 -36.77 22.03 35.01
N LEU A 280 -35.99 23.01 34.52
CA LEU A 280 -35.80 23.22 33.08
C LEU A 280 -35.10 22.04 32.40
N SER A 281 -34.11 21.45 33.07
CA SER A 281 -33.41 20.27 32.55
C SER A 281 -34.34 19.07 32.48
N GLU A 282 -35.09 18.77 33.53
CA GLU A 282 -36.07 17.65 33.57
C GLU A 282 -37.13 17.82 32.46
N GLU A 283 -37.67 19.03 32.30
CA GLU A 283 -38.65 19.33 31.25
C GLU A 283 -38.05 19.23 29.84
N ALA A 284 -36.84 19.77 29.62
CA ALA A 284 -36.16 19.68 28.32
C ALA A 284 -35.91 18.21 27.91
N HIS A 285 -35.51 17.36 28.86
CA HIS A 285 -35.36 15.91 28.60
C HIS A 285 -36.70 15.25 28.27
N ALA A 286 -37.79 15.64 28.96
CA ALA A 286 -39.13 15.11 28.68
C ALA A 286 -39.63 15.46 27.27
N VAL A 287 -39.19 16.60 26.71
CA VAL A 287 -39.55 17.06 25.35
C VAL A 287 -38.50 16.66 24.30
N THR A 288 -37.52 15.81 24.63
CA THR A 288 -36.46 15.32 23.72
C THR A 288 -35.50 16.41 23.17
N PHE A 289 -35.28 17.49 23.93
CA PHE A 289 -34.28 18.51 23.58
C PHE A 289 -32.86 17.93 23.64
N GLY A 290 -32.03 18.22 22.63
CA GLY A 290 -30.70 17.60 22.53
C GLY A 290 -29.61 18.42 21.86
N THR A 291 -29.95 19.48 21.09
CA THR A 291 -28.96 20.25 20.34
C THR A 291 -28.47 21.50 21.09
N ALA A 292 -27.25 21.97 20.79
CA ALA A 292 -26.71 23.18 21.40
C ALA A 292 -27.51 24.44 21.03
N GLU A 293 -28.11 24.47 19.83
CA GLU A 293 -28.93 25.58 19.33
C GLU A 293 -30.23 25.72 20.12
N GLU A 294 -30.93 24.61 20.35
CA GLU A 294 -32.15 24.56 21.17
C GLU A 294 -31.91 25.09 22.59
N TRP A 295 -30.79 24.69 23.21
CA TRP A 295 -30.42 25.19 24.53
C TRP A 295 -30.07 26.68 24.54
N ASN A 296 -29.47 27.19 23.45
CA ASN A 296 -29.22 28.62 23.31
C ASN A 296 -30.52 29.42 23.22
N GLU A 297 -31.56 28.88 22.56
CA GLU A 297 -32.89 29.52 22.53
C GLU A 297 -33.50 29.59 23.93
N VAL A 298 -33.47 28.49 24.68
CA VAL A 298 -33.96 28.46 26.07
C VAL A 298 -33.19 29.46 26.94
N ILE A 299 -31.86 29.51 26.84
CA ILE A 299 -31.04 30.47 27.59
C ILE A 299 -31.42 31.92 27.25
N ALA A 300 -31.63 32.22 25.97
CA ALA A 300 -32.02 33.55 25.51
C ALA A 300 -33.44 33.94 25.97
N ASN A 301 -34.37 32.99 26.06
CA ASN A 301 -35.69 33.23 26.64
C ASN A 301 -35.59 33.53 28.14
N ILE A 302 -34.74 32.81 28.88
CA ILE A 302 -34.46 33.10 30.30
C ILE A 302 -33.83 34.49 30.43
N ASP A 303 -32.93 34.90 29.54
CA ASP A 303 -32.33 36.24 29.54
C ASP A 303 -33.37 37.34 29.40
N ALA A 304 -34.37 37.12 28.55
CA ALA A 304 -35.45 38.06 28.34
C ALA A 304 -36.28 38.31 29.61
N ILE A 305 -36.36 37.33 30.52
CA ILE A 305 -37.19 37.37 31.74
C ILE A 305 -36.40 37.41 33.06
N VAL A 306 -35.06 37.35 33.02
CA VAL A 306 -34.21 37.16 34.21
C VAL A 306 -34.45 38.22 35.29
N THR A 307 -34.85 39.44 34.89
CA THR A 307 -35.17 40.55 35.79
C THR A 307 -36.48 40.40 36.56
N GLN A 308 -37.31 39.40 36.22
CA GLN A 308 -38.55 39.07 36.93
C GLN A 308 -38.37 37.94 37.95
N LEU A 309 -37.25 37.21 37.90
CA LEU A 309 -36.97 36.09 38.82
C LEU A 309 -36.46 36.60 40.19
N PRO A 310 -36.63 35.84 41.28
CA PRO A 310 -36.02 36.14 42.58
C PRO A 310 -34.49 36.17 42.53
N ALA A 311 -33.84 36.88 43.47
CA ALA A 311 -32.38 37.04 43.50
C ALA A 311 -31.62 35.70 43.57
N ASP A 312 -32.12 34.76 44.37
CA ASP A 312 -31.52 33.43 44.52
C ASP A 312 -31.56 32.63 43.22
N ALA A 313 -32.71 32.65 42.52
CA ALA A 313 -32.86 32.00 41.22
C ALA A 313 -31.95 32.64 40.15
N ARG A 314 -31.80 33.98 40.15
CA ARG A 314 -30.87 34.66 39.23
C ARG A 314 -29.43 34.22 39.45
N ALA A 315 -29.01 34.08 40.70
CA ALA A 315 -27.66 33.60 41.04
C ALA A 315 -27.46 32.15 40.57
N GLU A 316 -28.44 31.28 40.81
CA GLU A 316 -28.42 29.87 40.38
C GLU A 316 -28.34 29.75 38.84
N PHE A 317 -29.14 30.53 38.11
CA PHE A 317 -29.09 30.57 36.64
C PHE A 317 -27.78 31.14 36.09
N SER A 318 -27.22 32.16 36.73
CA SER A 318 -25.92 32.72 36.36
C SER A 318 -24.81 31.66 36.50
N GLN A 319 -24.80 30.92 37.61
CA GLN A 319 -23.84 29.84 37.85
C GLN A 319 -24.02 28.67 36.88
N TRP A 320 -25.27 28.25 36.63
CA TRP A 320 -25.59 27.18 35.68
C TRP A 320 -25.17 27.54 34.25
N ARG A 321 -25.46 28.76 33.79
CA ARG A 321 -25.00 29.27 32.49
C ARG A 321 -23.50 29.33 32.39
N GLY A 322 -22.83 29.87 33.43
CA GLY A 322 -21.38 29.95 33.47
C GLY A 322 -20.73 28.57 33.35
N THR A 323 -21.29 27.56 34.04
CA THR A 323 -20.80 26.18 33.99
C THR A 323 -21.01 25.57 32.59
N ARG A 324 -22.18 25.78 31.98
CA ARG A 324 -22.50 25.26 30.64
C ARG A 324 -21.69 25.93 29.53
N GLN A 325 -21.54 27.25 29.56
CA GLN A 325 -20.67 27.99 28.62
C GLN A 325 -19.23 27.54 28.73
N THR A 326 -18.74 27.30 29.95
CA THR A 326 -17.39 26.78 30.17
C THR A 326 -17.25 25.38 29.57
N ALA A 327 -18.22 24.49 29.81
CA ALA A 327 -18.24 23.15 29.25
C ALA A 327 -18.23 23.15 27.71
N GLU A 328 -19.06 23.98 27.07
CA GLU A 328 -19.08 24.14 25.61
C GLU A 328 -17.78 24.73 25.07
N PHE A 329 -17.21 25.73 25.74
CA PHE A 329 -15.92 26.30 25.35
C PHE A 329 -14.79 25.26 25.40
N VAL A 330 -14.69 24.49 26.50
CA VAL A 330 -13.62 23.48 26.62
C VAL A 330 -13.82 22.30 25.68
N LYS A 331 -15.06 21.92 25.33
CA LYS A 331 -15.35 20.93 24.26
C LYS A 331 -14.81 21.39 22.90
N GLY A 332 -14.78 22.70 22.66
CA GLY A 332 -14.20 23.28 21.44
C GLY A 332 -12.66 23.31 21.42
N ILE A 333 -12.00 22.95 22.52
CA ILE A 333 -10.53 22.94 22.65
C ILE A 333 -9.99 21.53 22.80
N GLY A 334 -10.67 20.70 23.58
CA GLY A 334 -10.25 19.34 23.87
C GLY A 334 -11.42 18.47 24.34
N ARG A 335 -11.08 17.38 25.02
CA ARG A 335 -12.07 16.37 25.44
C ARG A 335 -12.50 16.58 26.88
N VAL A 336 -13.79 16.83 27.08
CA VAL A 336 -14.40 16.77 28.43
C VAL A 336 -14.54 15.30 28.85
N TRP A 337 -14.07 14.98 30.05
CA TRP A 337 -14.27 13.67 30.64
C TRP A 337 -15.66 13.60 31.28
N THR A 338 -16.56 12.86 30.65
CA THR A 338 -17.84 12.48 31.25
C THR A 338 -17.67 11.18 32.03
N ASP A 339 -18.56 10.92 32.99
CA ASP A 339 -18.56 9.69 33.78
C ASP A 339 -18.99 8.48 32.90
N GLU A 340 -18.16 8.11 31.92
CA GLU A 340 -18.41 7.06 30.92
C GLU A 340 -18.30 5.63 31.50
N GLY A 341 -18.46 5.44 32.81
CA GLY A 341 -18.42 4.11 33.44
C GLY A 341 -17.08 3.38 33.32
N ARG A 342 -15.98 4.08 32.96
CA ARG A 342 -14.62 3.51 32.96
C ARG A 342 -14.06 3.52 34.38
N GLU A 343 -14.53 2.60 35.20
CA GLU A 343 -13.96 2.30 36.52
C GLU A 343 -12.44 2.13 36.40
N VAL A 344 -11.69 2.97 37.11
CA VAL A 344 -10.24 2.94 37.13
C VAL A 344 -9.79 1.87 38.13
N PHE A 345 -8.91 0.96 37.70
CA PHE A 345 -8.27 0.02 38.61
C PHE A 345 -7.27 0.77 39.49
N VAL A 346 -7.69 1.13 40.69
CA VAL A 346 -6.81 1.76 41.69
C VAL A 346 -6.41 0.67 42.67
N LEU A 347 -5.11 0.34 42.71
CA LEU A 347 -4.55 -0.43 43.83
C LEU A 347 -4.68 0.42 45.10
N ASP A 348 -4.84 -0.22 46.26
CA ASP A 348 -5.02 0.50 47.52
C ASP A 348 -3.85 1.45 47.82
N ALA A 349 -2.64 1.08 47.38
CA ALA A 349 -1.43 1.91 47.43
C ALA A 349 -1.50 3.22 46.60
N LEU A 350 -2.36 3.27 45.58
CA LEU A 350 -2.57 4.47 44.74
C LEU A 350 -3.68 5.38 45.28
N ALA A 351 -4.54 4.88 46.18
CA ALA A 351 -5.65 5.66 46.74
C ALA A 351 -5.16 6.81 47.63
N GLU A 352 -4.11 6.60 48.42
CA GLU A 352 -3.45 7.67 49.19
C GLU A 352 -2.93 8.77 48.27
N ARG A 353 -2.30 8.39 47.15
CA ARG A 353 -1.77 9.32 46.16
C ARG A 353 -2.86 10.16 45.50
N VAL A 354 -4.02 9.57 45.20
CA VAL A 354 -5.18 10.31 44.69
C VAL A 354 -5.66 11.35 45.72
N SER A 355 -5.72 10.98 47.01
CA SER A 355 -6.10 11.91 48.08
C SER A 355 -5.10 13.07 48.23
N GLU A 356 -3.78 12.81 48.09
CA GLU A 356 -2.76 13.86 48.07
C GLU A 356 -2.94 14.83 46.90
N LEU A 357 -3.24 14.32 45.70
CA LEU A 357 -3.47 15.13 44.51
C LEU A 357 -4.75 15.97 44.67
N GLU A 358 -5.80 15.37 45.20
CA GLU A 358 -7.07 16.04 45.47
C GLU A 358 -6.89 17.22 46.45
N ALA A 359 -6.15 16.99 47.54
CA ALA A 359 -5.82 18.03 48.51
C ALA A 359 -5.00 19.19 47.90
N ALA A 360 -4.09 18.90 46.96
CA ALA A 360 -3.31 19.92 46.28
C ALA A 360 -4.18 20.81 45.36
N ILE A 361 -5.11 20.19 44.61
CA ILE A 361 -6.00 20.89 43.68
C ILE A 361 -7.08 21.71 44.40
N LYS A 362 -7.58 21.23 45.55
CA LYS A 362 -8.61 21.92 46.35
C LYS A 362 -8.07 22.98 47.31
N ARG A 363 -6.75 23.15 47.44
CA ARG A 363 -6.13 24.16 48.31
C ARG A 363 -6.47 25.58 47.86
N GLU A 364 -6.41 26.55 48.77
CA GLU A 364 -6.43 27.99 48.44
C GLU A 364 -5.11 28.66 48.88
N PRO A 365 -4.32 29.23 47.95
CA PRO A 365 -4.46 29.12 46.49
C PRO A 365 -4.23 27.67 46.01
N ALA A 366 -4.91 27.30 44.91
CA ALA A 366 -4.82 25.97 44.33
C ALA A 366 -3.42 25.70 43.80
N ARG A 367 -2.93 24.48 44.01
CA ARG A 367 -1.58 24.10 43.56
C ARG A 367 -1.67 23.09 42.44
N SER A 368 -1.41 23.55 41.22
CA SER A 368 -1.31 22.68 40.04
C SER A 368 -0.22 21.60 40.22
N VAL A 369 -0.40 20.43 39.62
CA VAL A 369 0.44 19.25 39.88
C VAL A 369 1.13 18.76 38.59
N LEU A 370 2.39 18.36 38.70
CA LEU A 370 3.11 17.61 37.67
C LEU A 370 3.25 16.15 38.09
N LEU A 371 2.68 15.24 37.31
CA LEU A 371 2.86 13.80 37.44
C LEU A 371 4.09 13.37 36.64
N VAL A 372 5.13 12.94 37.34
CA VAL A 372 6.43 12.60 36.74
C VAL A 372 6.68 11.11 36.86
N GLY A 373 6.90 10.43 35.75
CA GLY A 373 7.16 9.00 35.73
C GLY A 373 7.31 8.44 34.32
N GLU A 374 7.76 7.19 34.21
CA GLU A 374 7.91 6.51 32.92
C GLU A 374 6.56 6.32 32.20
N SER A 375 6.58 6.22 30.87
CA SER A 375 5.38 5.92 30.09
C SER A 375 4.80 4.57 30.55
N GLY A 376 3.50 4.47 30.78
CA GLY A 376 2.88 3.22 31.25
C GLY A 376 2.88 2.98 32.76
N SER A 377 3.55 3.81 33.58
CA SER A 377 3.58 3.64 35.05
C SER A 377 2.26 3.92 35.78
N GLY A 378 1.18 4.29 35.07
CA GLY A 378 -0.14 4.53 35.66
C GLY A 378 -0.48 6.00 35.96
N LYS A 379 0.29 6.98 35.45
CA LYS A 379 -0.01 8.42 35.61
C LYS A 379 -1.44 8.79 35.20
N THR A 380 -1.85 8.48 33.97
CA THR A 380 -3.21 8.77 33.49
C THR A 380 -4.29 8.04 34.31
N ALA A 381 -3.99 6.86 34.85
CA ALA A 381 -4.92 6.15 35.74
C ALA A 381 -5.13 6.94 37.04
N LEU A 382 -4.07 7.48 37.65
CA LEU A 382 -4.19 8.37 38.80
C LEU A 382 -5.03 9.62 38.50
N VAL A 383 -4.84 10.24 37.32
CA VAL A 383 -5.63 11.41 36.91
C VAL A 383 -7.10 11.03 36.74
N ARG A 384 -7.41 9.88 36.13
CA ARG A 384 -8.80 9.40 35.99
C ARG A 384 -9.45 9.10 37.32
N ALA A 385 -8.72 8.50 38.27
CA ALA A 385 -9.22 8.25 39.61
C ALA A 385 -9.52 9.57 40.36
N LEU A 386 -8.64 10.55 40.22
CA LEU A 386 -8.87 11.90 40.76
C LEU A 386 -10.07 12.57 40.09
N ALA A 387 -10.18 12.48 38.76
CA ALA A 387 -11.28 13.09 38.01
C ALA A 387 -12.64 12.51 38.40
N ALA A 388 -12.71 11.21 38.67
CA ALA A 388 -13.94 10.57 39.17
C ALA A 388 -14.37 11.16 40.54
N ARG A 389 -13.41 11.35 41.48
CA ARG A 389 -13.70 12.00 42.78
C ARG A 389 -14.13 13.45 42.63
N LEU A 390 -13.40 14.23 41.82
CA LEU A 390 -13.71 15.64 41.57
C LEU A 390 -15.05 15.82 40.84
N GLY A 391 -15.37 14.93 39.90
CA GLY A 391 -16.66 14.91 39.20
C GLY A 391 -17.84 14.73 40.17
N GLY A 392 -17.68 13.87 41.18
CA GLY A 392 -18.65 13.71 42.28
C GLY A 392 -18.90 15.01 43.07
N ASP A 393 -17.91 15.91 43.13
CA ASP A 393 -18.01 17.23 43.78
C ASP A 393 -18.42 18.37 42.83
N GLY A 394 -18.88 18.01 41.63
CA GLY A 394 -19.33 18.95 40.59
C GLY A 394 -18.21 19.69 39.87
N TRP A 395 -16.99 19.15 39.83
CA TRP A 395 -15.92 19.70 39.01
C TRP A 395 -16.03 19.25 37.55
N LEU A 396 -15.70 20.17 36.64
CA LEU A 396 -15.52 19.86 35.24
C LEU A 396 -14.05 19.46 35.00
N VAL A 397 -13.82 18.27 34.44
CA VAL A 397 -12.48 17.82 34.07
C VAL A 397 -12.41 17.71 32.55
N PHE A 398 -11.40 18.34 31.95
CA PHE A 398 -11.15 18.24 30.52
C PHE A 398 -9.68 18.00 30.23
N GLU A 399 -9.42 17.28 29.15
CA GLU A 399 -8.09 16.98 28.63
C GLU A 399 -7.86 17.79 27.35
N ALA A 400 -6.77 18.56 27.31
CA ALA A 400 -6.32 19.19 26.07
C ALA A 400 -4.80 19.23 26.02
N ALA A 401 -4.22 18.67 24.95
CA ALA A 401 -2.79 18.67 24.67
C ALA A 401 -2.33 20.03 24.14
N PRO A 402 -1.02 20.37 24.25
CA PRO A 402 -0.50 21.62 23.70
C PRO A 402 -0.82 21.81 22.21
N ALA A 403 -0.75 20.74 21.40
CA ALA A 403 -1.10 20.79 19.98
C ALA A 403 -2.57 21.14 19.71
N GLU A 404 -3.49 20.67 20.56
CA GLU A 404 -4.94 20.95 20.42
C GLU A 404 -5.26 22.40 20.78
N VAL A 405 -4.57 22.96 21.77
CA VAL A 405 -4.65 24.39 22.11
C VAL A 405 -4.20 25.28 20.94
N MET A 406 -3.19 24.81 20.20
CA MET A 406 -2.58 25.51 19.07
C MET A 406 -3.34 25.33 17.75
N ALA A 407 -4.26 24.37 17.68
CA ALA A 407 -4.96 24.03 16.44
C ALA A 407 -5.70 25.24 15.87
N GLY A 408 -5.45 25.53 14.58
CA GLY A 408 -6.07 26.62 13.83
C GLY A 408 -5.48 28.01 14.08
N GLN A 409 -4.38 28.14 14.84
CA GLN A 409 -3.70 29.41 15.09
C GLN A 409 -2.41 29.51 14.27
N THR A 410 -2.32 30.52 13.40
CA THR A 410 -1.16 30.73 12.51
C THR A 410 -0.29 31.91 12.99
N TYR A 411 -0.86 32.85 13.75
CA TYR A 411 -0.17 34.07 14.18
C TYR A 411 0.03 34.14 15.70
N ILE A 412 1.18 34.71 16.12
CA ILE A 412 1.62 34.78 17.53
C ILE A 412 0.57 35.45 18.45
N GLY A 413 0.00 36.59 18.03
CA GLY A 413 -1.01 37.31 18.82
C GLY A 413 -2.27 36.47 19.08
N GLN A 414 -2.60 35.55 18.17
CA GLN A 414 -3.75 34.69 18.34
C GLN A 414 -3.53 33.63 19.43
N ILE A 415 -2.28 33.21 19.67
CA ILE A 415 -1.95 32.28 20.76
C ILE A 415 -2.16 32.96 22.11
N GLU A 416 -1.68 34.20 22.26
CA GLU A 416 -1.88 34.98 23.50
C GLU A 416 -3.37 35.23 23.76
N GLU A 417 -4.13 35.66 22.73
CA GLU A 417 -5.58 35.82 22.82
C GLU A 417 -6.30 34.52 23.19
N ARG A 418 -5.85 33.39 22.64
CA ARG A 418 -6.38 32.05 22.94
C ARG A 418 -6.13 31.67 24.39
N VAL A 419 -4.90 31.87 24.89
CA VAL A 419 -4.56 31.60 26.30
C VAL A 419 -5.39 32.50 27.22
N GLN A 420 -5.53 33.79 26.91
CA GLN A 420 -6.39 34.69 27.68
C GLN A 420 -7.86 34.28 27.66
N ALA A 421 -8.37 33.80 26.53
CA ALA A 421 -9.72 33.26 26.44
C ALA A 421 -9.90 32.00 27.31
N ILE A 422 -8.89 31.11 27.34
CA ILE A 422 -8.88 29.94 28.22
C ILE A 422 -8.90 30.38 29.68
N VAL A 423 -7.97 31.25 30.11
CA VAL A 423 -7.89 31.72 31.49
C VAL A 423 -9.21 32.35 31.93
N ARG A 424 -9.79 33.27 31.15
CA ARG A 424 -11.08 33.91 31.47
C ARG A 424 -12.22 32.91 31.64
N ASN A 425 -12.21 31.82 30.88
CA ASN A 425 -13.23 30.79 31.00
C ASN A 425 -13.02 29.83 32.17
N LEU A 426 -11.79 29.70 32.69
CA LEU A 426 -11.45 28.77 33.78
C LEU A 426 -11.33 29.44 35.16
N GLU A 427 -10.99 30.73 35.19
CA GLU A 427 -10.73 31.48 36.41
C GLU A 427 -11.93 31.50 37.36
N GLY A 428 -11.68 31.25 38.65
CA GLY A 428 -12.71 31.20 39.69
C GLY A 428 -13.68 30.00 39.63
N LYS A 429 -13.54 29.11 38.63
CA LYS A 429 -14.44 27.97 38.44
C LYS A 429 -13.83 26.65 38.93
N ARG A 430 -14.70 25.67 39.20
CA ARG A 430 -14.34 24.28 39.56
C ARG A 430 -14.01 23.48 38.29
N VAL A 431 -12.94 23.88 37.61
CA VAL A 431 -12.47 23.23 36.40
C VAL A 431 -11.03 22.77 36.59
N LEU A 432 -10.76 21.53 36.21
CA LEU A 432 -9.42 20.94 36.17
C LEU A 432 -9.03 20.69 34.72
N TRP A 433 -7.89 21.25 34.31
CA TRP A 433 -7.30 21.00 32.99
C TRP A 433 -6.21 19.93 33.09
N VAL A 434 -6.42 18.80 32.42
CA VAL A 434 -5.43 17.74 32.23
C VAL A 434 -4.64 18.02 30.95
N ILE A 435 -3.32 18.18 31.08
CA ILE A 435 -2.40 18.39 29.96
C ILE A 435 -1.52 17.15 29.79
N PRO A 436 -1.82 16.26 28.83
CA PRO A 436 -0.92 15.17 28.49
C PRO A 436 0.37 15.73 27.89
N ASN A 437 1.49 15.02 28.08
CA ASN A 437 2.82 15.42 27.59
C ASN A 437 3.15 16.90 27.88
N PHE A 438 2.92 17.37 29.11
CA PHE A 438 3.01 18.79 29.49
C PHE A 438 4.33 19.49 29.09
N HIS A 439 5.44 18.75 29.04
CA HIS A 439 6.74 19.26 28.57
C HIS A 439 6.71 19.80 27.12
N GLU A 440 5.82 19.32 26.26
CA GLU A 440 5.65 19.82 24.89
C GLU A 440 5.15 21.28 24.86
N ALA A 441 4.45 21.73 25.91
CA ALA A 441 4.00 23.12 26.03
C ALA A 441 5.16 24.13 26.09
N LEU A 442 6.37 23.68 26.45
CA LEU A 442 7.57 24.50 26.41
C LEU A 442 7.92 24.92 24.98
N TRP A 443 7.66 24.05 24.01
CA TRP A 443 8.03 24.23 22.61
C TRP A 443 6.88 24.72 21.75
N ALA A 444 5.63 24.37 22.11
CA ALA A 444 4.43 24.80 21.41
C ALA A 444 4.38 26.33 21.27
N GLY A 445 4.23 26.82 20.04
CA GLY A 445 4.17 28.24 19.72
C GLY A 445 5.52 28.98 19.63
N ARG A 446 6.66 28.30 19.86
CA ARG A 446 7.99 28.89 19.64
C ARG A 446 8.32 28.99 18.17
N HIS A 447 8.97 30.08 17.78
CA HIS A 447 9.51 30.23 16.44
C HIS A 447 10.83 31.02 16.49
N ARG A 448 11.57 31.06 15.38
CA ARG A 448 12.86 31.78 15.25
C ARG A 448 12.85 33.22 15.79
N TYR A 449 11.70 33.91 15.74
CA TYR A 449 11.56 35.31 16.15
C TYR A 449 10.89 35.53 17.53
N SER A 450 10.34 34.48 18.15
CA SER A 450 9.77 34.53 19.49
C SER A 450 10.12 33.27 20.28
N PRO A 451 10.96 33.38 21.32
CA PRO A 451 11.35 32.24 22.15
C PRO A 451 10.28 31.88 23.20
N THR A 452 9.17 32.60 23.27
CA THR A 452 8.10 32.39 24.25
C THR A 452 7.18 31.27 23.76
N GLY A 453 7.05 30.19 24.54
CA GLY A 453 6.12 29.09 24.24
C GLY A 453 4.82 29.18 25.04
N LEU A 454 3.87 28.28 24.76
CA LEU A 454 2.58 28.17 25.47
C LEU A 454 2.77 28.09 26.99
N LEU A 455 3.75 27.32 27.45
CA LEU A 455 4.05 27.18 28.88
C LEU A 455 4.43 28.52 29.52
N ASP A 456 5.19 29.36 28.81
CA ASP A 456 5.63 30.66 29.33
C ASP A 456 4.44 31.61 29.50
N LEU A 457 3.41 31.49 28.65
CA LEU A 457 2.15 32.24 28.76
C LEU A 457 1.23 31.72 29.88
N LEU A 458 1.22 30.40 30.11
CA LEU A 458 0.38 29.80 31.15
C LEU A 458 0.96 29.93 32.56
N LEU A 459 2.28 29.98 32.70
CA LEU A 459 2.96 29.92 33.99
C LEU A 459 2.48 30.97 35.01
N PRO A 460 2.26 32.26 34.65
CA PRO A 460 1.75 33.25 35.60
C PRO A 460 0.36 32.91 36.15
N HIS A 461 -0.50 32.31 35.33
CA HIS A 461 -1.86 31.91 35.70
C HIS A 461 -1.90 30.61 36.51
N ILE A 462 -0.89 29.76 36.34
CA ILE A 462 -0.66 28.59 37.18
C ILE A 462 -0.15 29.03 38.57
N GLU A 463 0.78 29.99 38.62
CA GLU A 463 1.36 30.52 39.86
C GLU A 463 0.30 31.25 40.72
N SER A 464 -0.62 31.99 40.09
CA SER A 464 -1.71 32.67 40.81
C SER A 464 -2.84 31.74 41.26
N GLY A 465 -2.88 30.50 40.75
CA GLY A 465 -3.99 29.57 40.97
C GLY A 465 -5.25 29.90 40.15
N ALA A 466 -5.17 30.86 39.21
CA ALA A 466 -6.28 31.18 38.30
C ALA A 466 -6.66 29.98 37.41
N VAL A 467 -5.67 29.19 37.00
CA VAL A 467 -5.87 27.94 36.25
C VAL A 467 -5.33 26.75 37.03
N LYS A 468 -6.17 25.71 37.17
CA LYS A 468 -5.83 24.48 37.89
C LYS A 468 -5.45 23.40 36.87
N VAL A 469 -4.20 22.98 36.89
CA VAL A 469 -3.61 22.09 35.88
C VAL A 469 -3.07 20.82 36.52
N ILE A 470 -3.25 19.69 35.84
CA ILE A 470 -2.46 18.48 36.03
C ILE A 470 -1.71 18.17 34.74
N GLY A 471 -0.38 18.22 34.80
CA GLY A 471 0.49 17.90 33.68
C GLY A 471 1.13 16.53 33.81
N GLU A 472 1.03 15.69 32.78
CA GLU A 472 1.78 14.43 32.73
C GLU A 472 3.14 14.63 32.04
N VAL A 473 4.22 14.22 32.69
CA VAL A 473 5.59 14.41 32.18
C VAL A 473 6.41 13.11 32.29
N PRO A 474 7.08 12.67 31.21
CA PRO A 474 8.08 11.60 31.29
C PRO A 474 9.25 11.96 32.22
N ALA A 475 9.81 10.98 32.94
CA ALA A 475 10.89 11.22 33.90
C ALA A 475 12.09 12.00 33.32
N ARG A 476 12.54 11.62 32.11
CA ARG A 476 13.65 12.28 31.39
C ARG A 476 13.31 13.72 30.97
N ALA A 477 12.12 13.91 30.39
CA ALA A 477 11.66 15.22 29.96
C ALA A 477 11.52 16.21 31.13
N TYR A 478 11.18 15.72 32.33
CA TYR A 478 11.06 16.54 33.52
C TYR A 478 12.38 17.20 33.93
N GLU A 479 13.50 16.48 33.88
CA GLU A 479 14.81 17.04 34.23
C GLU A 479 15.21 18.17 33.29
N GLN A 480 15.00 17.96 31.98
CA GLN A 480 15.24 18.98 30.96
C GLN A 480 14.32 20.18 31.14
N LEU A 481 13.03 19.94 31.40
CA LEU A 481 12.03 20.97 31.65
C LEU A 481 12.43 21.87 32.83
N LEU A 482 12.88 21.28 33.93
CA LEU A 482 13.35 22.02 35.10
C LEU A 482 14.67 22.76 34.87
N ARG A 483 15.56 22.22 34.03
CA ARG A 483 16.80 22.93 33.64
C ARG A 483 16.49 24.20 32.86
N LEU A 484 15.52 24.14 31.95
CA LEU A 484 15.13 25.26 31.09
C LEU A 484 14.17 26.24 31.78
N ARG A 485 13.33 25.77 32.70
CA ARG A 485 12.37 26.57 33.48
C ARG A 485 12.37 26.20 34.97
N PRO A 486 13.34 26.70 35.74
CA PRO A 486 13.45 26.40 37.17
C PRO A 486 12.22 26.82 38.00
N ARG A 487 11.48 27.85 37.55
CA ARG A 487 10.27 28.37 38.22
C ARG A 487 9.16 27.33 38.42
N LEU A 488 9.13 26.27 37.59
CA LEU A 488 8.17 25.18 37.75
C LEU A 488 8.28 24.46 39.10
N ARG A 489 9.47 24.44 39.72
CA ARG A 489 9.67 23.80 41.03
C ARG A 489 8.81 24.44 42.13
N THR A 490 8.59 25.76 42.03
CA THR A 490 7.80 26.51 43.01
C THR A 490 6.34 26.65 42.56
N ALA A 491 6.10 26.85 41.26
CA ALA A 491 4.76 27.03 40.70
C ALA A 491 3.86 25.79 40.81
N MET A 492 4.44 24.58 40.68
CA MET A 492 3.67 23.34 40.65
C MET A 492 4.18 22.33 41.68
N GLN A 493 3.29 21.53 42.25
CA GLN A 493 3.64 20.40 43.09
C GLN A 493 4.07 19.23 42.21
N THR A 494 5.23 18.63 42.47
CA THR A 494 5.66 17.44 41.74
C THR A 494 5.24 16.18 42.48
N CYS A 495 4.56 15.27 41.79
CA CYS A 495 4.21 13.95 42.27
C CYS A 495 4.92 12.91 41.38
N ARG A 496 5.85 12.15 41.95
CA ARG A 496 6.57 11.08 41.24
C ARG A 496 5.77 9.78 41.29
N VAL A 497 5.69 9.12 40.14
CA VAL A 497 5.02 7.83 39.94
C VAL A 497 6.05 6.84 39.40
N ALA A 498 6.54 5.97 40.29
CA ALA A 498 7.46 4.90 39.92
C ALA A 498 6.70 3.77 39.20
N PRO A 499 7.36 3.00 38.33
CA PRO A 499 6.83 1.72 37.84
C PRO A 499 6.47 0.81 39.01
N LEU A 500 5.41 0.01 38.85
CA LEU A 500 5.02 -0.99 39.85
C LEU A 500 6.03 -2.13 39.88
N SER A 501 6.18 -2.76 41.05
CA SER A 501 6.94 -4.01 41.16
C SER A 501 6.25 -5.13 40.37
N ASP A 502 6.99 -6.21 40.09
CA ASP A 502 6.45 -7.36 39.36
C ASP A 502 5.23 -7.95 40.08
N GLU A 503 5.25 -8.06 41.42
CA GLU A 503 4.11 -8.60 42.18
C GLU A 503 2.90 -7.67 42.23
N GLU A 504 3.11 -6.36 42.37
CA GLU A 504 2.00 -5.40 42.27
C GLU A 504 1.39 -5.37 40.86
N THR A 505 2.23 -5.57 39.84
CA THR A 505 1.81 -5.65 38.44
C THR A 505 1.01 -6.92 38.17
N LEU A 506 1.45 -8.06 38.70
CA LEU A 506 0.69 -9.31 38.65
C LEU A 506 -0.63 -9.19 39.39
N GLU A 507 -0.66 -8.55 40.57
CA GLU A 507 -1.91 -8.32 41.30
C GLU A 507 -2.89 -7.46 40.50
N LEU A 508 -2.40 -6.41 39.83
CA LEU A 508 -3.23 -5.63 38.91
C LEU A 508 -3.71 -6.46 37.72
N GLY A 509 -2.86 -7.34 37.19
CA GLY A 509 -3.21 -8.33 36.17
C GLY A 509 -4.29 -9.31 36.64
N ARG A 510 -4.25 -9.76 37.90
CA ARG A 510 -5.29 -10.62 38.52
C ARG A 510 -6.61 -9.86 38.66
N ARG A 511 -6.58 -8.60 39.12
CA ARG A 511 -7.78 -7.75 39.18
C ARG A 511 -8.37 -7.50 37.79
N TRP A 512 -7.51 -7.27 36.79
CA TRP A 512 -7.92 -7.16 35.39
C TRP A 512 -8.59 -8.46 34.91
N ALA A 513 -7.93 -9.60 35.13
CA ALA A 513 -8.46 -10.92 34.77
C ALA A 513 -9.76 -11.23 35.51
N LYS A 514 -9.93 -10.81 36.77
CA LYS A 514 -11.18 -10.97 37.52
C LYS A 514 -12.30 -10.08 36.97
N LYS A 515 -12.04 -8.80 36.68
CA LYS A 515 -13.06 -7.89 36.11
C LYS A 515 -13.56 -8.39 34.76
N TYR A 516 -12.63 -8.83 33.92
CA TYR A 516 -12.92 -9.26 32.56
C TYR A 516 -13.21 -10.77 32.45
N GLY A 517 -12.96 -11.56 33.51
CA GLY A 517 -13.05 -13.02 33.53
C GLY A 517 -14.01 -13.65 34.56
N ASP A 518 -14.44 -12.93 35.62
CA ASP A 518 -15.39 -13.44 36.63
C ASP A 518 -16.70 -12.65 36.68
N ILE A 519 -17.71 -13.08 35.91
CA ILE A 519 -19.11 -12.98 36.33
C ILE A 519 -19.79 -14.29 35.90
N LYS A 520 -20.17 -15.12 36.88
CA LYS A 520 -21.08 -16.26 36.65
C LYS A 520 -22.40 -15.74 36.07
N LEU A 521 -22.82 -16.28 34.94
CA LEU A 521 -24.20 -16.22 34.49
C LEU A 521 -25.04 -17.14 35.39
N GLU A 522 -25.48 -16.62 36.54
CA GLU A 522 -26.67 -17.14 37.20
C GLU A 522 -27.85 -16.25 36.81
N ARG A 523 -28.49 -16.58 35.69
CA ARG A 523 -29.95 -16.45 35.53
C ARG A 523 -30.41 -17.26 34.33
N GLU A 524 -31.31 -18.19 34.65
CA GLU A 524 -31.91 -19.17 33.77
C GLU A 524 -32.59 -18.52 32.56
N GLY A 525 -32.35 -19.12 31.39
CA GLY A 525 -33.30 -19.22 30.29
C GLY A 525 -33.76 -17.92 29.65
N VAL A 526 -32.96 -17.34 28.74
CA VAL A 526 -33.32 -17.03 27.34
C VAL A 526 -32.02 -16.67 26.61
N ALA A 527 -31.70 -17.41 25.55
CA ALA A 527 -30.58 -17.09 24.67
C ALA A 527 -30.89 -15.86 23.82
N VAL A 528 -30.00 -14.86 23.87
CA VAL A 528 -29.92 -13.76 22.88
C VAL A 528 -28.64 -13.96 22.07
N PRO A 529 -28.65 -13.89 20.73
CA PRO A 529 -27.44 -13.96 19.91
C PRO A 529 -26.62 -12.67 20.08
N GLY A 530 -25.39 -12.81 20.57
CA GLY A 530 -24.52 -11.70 20.99
C GLY A 530 -23.75 -12.08 22.25
N THR A 531 -22.98 -13.17 22.16
CA THR A 531 -22.49 -13.96 23.29
C THR A 531 -21.43 -13.24 24.12
N GLY A 532 -21.82 -12.77 25.31
CA GLY A 532 -20.95 -12.26 26.36
C GLY A 532 -20.14 -13.36 27.05
N ILE A 533 -19.29 -14.06 26.31
CA ILE A 533 -18.34 -15.03 26.86
C ILE A 533 -17.08 -14.26 27.26
N LYS A 534 -16.56 -14.54 28.47
CA LYS A 534 -15.51 -13.77 29.13
C LYS A 534 -14.23 -14.61 29.24
N PRO A 535 -13.07 -14.13 28.79
CA PRO A 535 -11.86 -14.94 28.77
C PRO A 535 -11.20 -15.02 30.15
N ARG A 536 -10.94 -16.24 30.62
CA ARG A 536 -10.15 -16.54 31.82
C ARG A 536 -8.65 -16.43 31.51
N VAL A 537 -7.83 -16.01 32.47
CA VAL A 537 -6.36 -16.00 32.34
C VAL A 537 -5.76 -16.85 33.46
N PRO A 538 -5.10 -17.98 33.18
CA PRO A 538 -4.41 -18.76 34.20
C PRO A 538 -3.26 -17.98 34.84
N GLU A 539 -2.98 -18.24 36.11
CA GLU A 539 -1.88 -17.60 36.85
C GLU A 539 -0.51 -17.85 36.18
N LYS A 540 -0.28 -19.04 35.64
CA LYS A 540 0.94 -19.36 34.90
C LYS A 540 1.08 -18.48 33.65
N THR A 541 0.03 -18.41 32.84
CA THR A 541 -0.04 -17.59 31.64
C THR A 541 0.12 -16.09 31.94
N LEU A 542 -0.41 -15.62 33.08
CA LEU A 542 -0.27 -14.22 33.50
C LEU A 542 1.19 -13.86 33.83
N ARG A 543 1.94 -14.78 34.47
CA ARG A 543 3.37 -14.59 34.73
C ARG A 543 4.20 -14.62 33.45
N GLU A 544 3.89 -15.55 32.55
CA GLU A 544 4.51 -15.60 31.22
C GLU A 544 4.22 -14.31 30.43
N ALA A 545 2.99 -13.81 30.47
CA ALA A 545 2.62 -12.53 29.86
C ALA A 545 3.45 -11.36 30.42
N LEU A 546 3.70 -11.32 31.73
CA LEU A 546 4.54 -10.28 32.33
C LEU A 546 5.99 -10.39 31.86
N GLN A 547 6.55 -11.60 31.82
CA GLN A 547 7.92 -11.82 31.32
C GLN A 547 8.05 -11.37 29.86
N LEU A 548 7.13 -11.82 28.99
CA LEU A 548 7.11 -11.44 27.58
C LEU A 548 6.92 -9.92 27.40
N ALA A 549 6.03 -9.30 28.19
CA ALA A 549 5.82 -7.86 28.14
C ALA A 549 7.04 -7.06 28.62
N LYS A 550 7.80 -7.56 29.60
CA LYS A 550 9.06 -6.93 30.03
C LYS A 550 10.17 -7.08 29.00
N GLN A 551 10.21 -8.19 28.28
CA GLN A 551 11.23 -8.47 27.28
C GLN A 551 10.98 -7.73 25.96
N TYR A 552 9.72 -7.69 25.50
CA TYR A 552 9.37 -7.19 24.16
C TYR A 552 8.51 -5.92 24.16
N LEU A 553 8.02 -5.43 25.30
CA LEU A 553 7.15 -4.23 25.36
C LEU A 553 7.65 -3.21 26.38
N ASP A 554 8.97 -3.04 26.48
CA ASP A 554 9.64 -2.19 27.46
C ASP A 554 9.62 -0.68 27.16
N GLU A 555 9.03 -0.27 26.03
CA GLU A 555 8.64 1.13 25.79
C GLU A 555 7.63 1.65 26.82
N LYS A 556 6.84 0.72 27.39
CA LYS A 556 5.93 1.00 28.49
C LYS A 556 6.47 0.33 29.75
N ALA A 557 6.61 1.11 30.80
CA ALA A 557 6.89 0.61 32.13
C ALA A 557 5.70 -0.19 32.67
N ALA A 558 5.98 -1.04 33.65
CA ALA A 558 4.97 -1.75 34.41
C ALA A 558 4.08 -0.78 35.19
N PRO A 559 2.75 -1.00 35.23
CA PRO A 559 2.02 -2.17 34.72
C PRO A 559 1.53 -2.05 33.27
N GLY A 560 1.79 -0.91 32.61
CA GLY A 560 1.19 -0.57 31.32
C GLY A 560 1.53 -1.55 30.19
N ASN A 561 2.71 -2.14 30.20
CA ASN A 561 3.13 -3.16 29.23
C ASN A 561 2.30 -4.47 29.34
N LEU A 562 2.14 -5.00 30.54
CA LEU A 562 1.33 -6.21 30.79
C LEU A 562 -0.13 -5.97 30.39
N LEU A 563 -0.72 -4.87 30.86
CA LEU A 563 -2.12 -4.56 30.58
C LEU A 563 -2.37 -4.29 29.09
N LEU A 564 -1.42 -3.68 28.39
CA LEU A 564 -1.48 -3.52 26.94
C LEU A 564 -1.52 -4.89 26.25
N LEU A 565 -0.62 -5.80 26.61
CA LEU A 565 -0.56 -7.13 26.02
C LEU A 565 -1.87 -7.90 26.26
N LEU A 566 -2.37 -7.92 27.50
CA LEU A 566 -3.61 -8.61 27.86
C LEU A 566 -4.84 -8.03 27.14
N ASP A 567 -5.01 -6.70 27.12
CA ASP A 567 -6.18 -6.09 26.49
C ASP A 567 -6.13 -6.17 24.97
N THR A 568 -4.96 -6.02 24.34
CA THR A 568 -4.82 -6.25 22.89
C THR A 568 -5.13 -7.70 22.53
N THR A 569 -4.66 -8.67 23.33
CA THR A 569 -4.96 -10.10 23.12
C THR A 569 -6.46 -10.37 23.23
N ARG A 570 -7.10 -9.83 24.27
CA ARG A 570 -8.54 -9.94 24.47
C ARG A 570 -9.33 -9.35 23.29
N ARG A 571 -8.99 -8.13 22.85
CA ARG A 571 -9.68 -7.47 21.72
C ARG A 571 -9.51 -8.26 20.42
N ARG A 572 -8.32 -8.80 20.17
CA ARG A 572 -8.05 -9.66 19.00
C ARG A 572 -8.95 -10.89 19.01
N GLN A 573 -9.03 -11.60 20.14
CA GLN A 573 -9.90 -12.78 20.27
C GLN A 573 -11.39 -12.43 20.15
N LEU A 574 -11.82 -11.25 20.62
CA LEU A 574 -13.21 -10.78 20.48
C LEU A 574 -13.58 -10.40 19.05
N ALA A 575 -12.62 -9.92 18.25
CA ALA A 575 -12.85 -9.55 16.86
C ALA A 575 -12.95 -10.76 15.91
N ASP A 576 -12.44 -11.91 16.34
CA ASP A 576 -12.35 -13.14 15.54
C ASP A 576 -13.38 -14.17 16.05
N ALA A 577 -14.57 -14.18 15.42
CA ALA A 577 -15.72 -14.96 15.86
C ALA A 577 -15.47 -16.48 15.88
N ASP A 578 -14.56 -16.98 15.03
CA ASP A 578 -14.21 -18.40 14.92
C ASP A 578 -13.05 -18.81 15.86
N SER A 579 -12.27 -17.85 16.39
CA SER A 579 -11.11 -18.13 17.28
C SER A 579 -11.32 -17.70 18.73
N PHE A 580 -12.53 -17.27 19.09
CA PHE A 580 -12.87 -16.92 20.46
C PHE A 580 -12.68 -18.13 21.38
N ARG A 581 -11.68 -18.07 22.26
CA ARG A 581 -11.44 -19.06 23.31
C ARG A 581 -11.92 -18.51 24.65
N GLU A 582 -12.51 -19.37 25.47
CA GLU A 582 -12.86 -19.05 26.87
C GLU A 582 -11.63 -18.71 27.73
N GLU A 583 -10.42 -18.94 27.24
CA GLU A 583 -9.18 -18.73 27.97
C GLU A 583 -8.12 -18.01 27.11
N ILE A 584 -7.44 -17.02 27.70
CA ILE A 584 -6.22 -16.45 27.14
C ILE A 584 -5.09 -17.45 27.38
N THR A 585 -4.64 -18.06 26.29
CA THR A 585 -3.55 -19.04 26.27
C THR A 585 -2.21 -18.36 25.93
N LEU A 586 -1.09 -19.03 26.23
CA LEU A 586 0.24 -18.54 25.83
C LEU A 586 0.32 -18.31 24.32
N ASP A 587 -0.19 -19.25 23.51
CA ASP A 587 -0.21 -19.12 22.04
C ASP A 587 -0.96 -17.86 21.60
N ALA A 588 -2.05 -17.51 22.28
CA ALA A 588 -2.80 -16.29 21.97
C ALA A 588 -1.99 -15.02 22.26
N LEU A 589 -1.20 -15.02 23.35
CA LEU A 589 -0.28 -13.93 23.68
C LEU A 589 0.86 -13.82 22.65
N LEU A 590 1.45 -14.95 22.25
CA LEU A 590 2.54 -15.00 21.27
C LEU A 590 2.10 -14.49 19.91
N VAL A 591 0.90 -14.87 19.44
CA VAL A 591 0.33 -14.32 18.19
C VAL A 591 0.11 -12.81 18.30
N THR A 592 -0.40 -12.32 19.43
CA THR A 592 -0.56 -10.87 19.65
C THR A 592 0.79 -10.15 19.68
N LEU A 593 1.80 -10.71 20.34
CA LEU A 593 3.16 -10.17 20.33
C LEU A 593 3.75 -10.17 18.94
N SER A 594 3.54 -11.23 18.16
CA SER A 594 3.97 -11.30 16.77
C SER A 594 3.35 -10.19 15.93
N GLN A 595 2.07 -9.86 16.13
CA GLN A 595 1.43 -8.73 15.43
C GLN A 595 1.95 -7.36 15.90
N LEU A 596 2.20 -7.19 17.19
CA LEU A 596 2.72 -5.93 17.75
C LEU A 596 4.17 -5.67 17.33
N THR A 597 5.01 -6.70 17.42
CA THR A 597 6.47 -6.62 17.21
C THR A 597 6.87 -6.93 15.77
N GLY A 598 6.08 -7.70 15.04
CA GLY A 598 6.48 -8.29 13.74
C GLY A 598 7.30 -9.56 13.85
N LEU A 599 7.80 -9.91 15.05
CA LEU A 599 8.63 -11.11 15.26
C LEU A 599 7.83 -12.39 14.95
N PRO A 600 8.39 -13.33 14.15
CA PRO A 600 7.77 -14.63 13.94
C PRO A 600 7.49 -15.33 15.27
N VAL A 601 6.35 -16.01 15.37
CA VAL A 601 6.00 -16.81 16.56
C VAL A 601 7.08 -17.83 16.87
N GLN A 602 7.72 -18.42 15.85
CA GLN A 602 8.85 -19.34 16.01
C GLN A 602 10.04 -18.71 16.75
N ILE A 603 10.25 -17.39 16.63
CA ILE A 603 11.29 -16.67 17.37
C ILE A 603 10.83 -16.40 18.80
N LEU A 604 9.57 -16.04 19.00
CA LEU A 604 8.99 -15.69 20.30
C LEU A 604 8.72 -16.92 21.20
N ASP A 605 8.40 -18.09 20.63
CA ASP A 605 8.00 -19.27 21.40
C ASP A 605 9.19 -20.14 21.81
N GLU A 606 9.68 -19.99 23.04
CA GLU A 606 10.81 -20.74 23.58
C GLU A 606 10.66 -22.28 23.52
N ARG A 607 9.44 -22.81 23.36
CA ARG A 607 9.18 -24.25 23.29
C ARG A 607 9.50 -24.86 21.92
N GLU A 608 9.50 -24.04 20.87
CA GLU A 608 9.77 -24.47 19.49
C GLU A 608 11.23 -24.21 19.10
N GLY A 609 11.87 -25.20 18.48
CA GLY A 609 13.18 -25.05 17.85
C GLY A 609 13.08 -24.27 16.53
N LEU A 610 14.20 -23.67 16.12
CA LEU A 610 14.31 -23.01 14.82
C LEU A 610 15.16 -23.88 13.88
N ASP A 611 14.62 -24.22 12.70
CA ASP A 611 15.38 -24.91 11.66
C ASP A 611 16.35 -23.91 10.98
N LEU A 612 17.63 -24.03 11.33
CA LEU A 612 18.68 -23.16 10.81
C LEU A 612 18.97 -23.44 9.32
N SER A 613 18.69 -24.65 8.83
CA SER A 613 18.87 -24.99 7.41
C SER A 613 17.78 -24.38 6.56
N GLU A 614 16.53 -24.39 7.02
CA GLU A 614 15.43 -23.66 6.37
C GLU A 614 15.68 -22.15 6.38
N LEU A 615 16.13 -21.61 7.51
CA LEU A 615 16.49 -20.19 7.63
C LEU A 615 17.60 -19.80 6.65
N ARG A 616 18.66 -20.60 6.56
CA ARG A 616 19.74 -20.41 5.60
C ARG A 616 19.20 -20.40 4.17
N ALA A 617 18.40 -21.40 3.80
CA ALA A 617 17.80 -21.50 2.48
C ALA A 617 16.92 -20.28 2.14
N PHE A 618 16.20 -19.73 3.12
CA PHE A 618 15.42 -18.51 2.95
C PHE A 618 16.29 -17.31 2.53
N PHE A 619 17.44 -17.12 3.20
CA PHE A 619 18.38 -16.05 2.86
C PHE A 619 19.11 -16.31 1.54
N GLU A 620 19.61 -17.54 1.31
CA GLU A 620 20.36 -17.91 0.09
C GLU A 620 19.51 -17.81 -1.18
N LYS A 621 18.21 -18.11 -1.10
CA LYS A 621 17.26 -17.91 -2.22
C LYS A 621 17.19 -16.44 -2.68
N ARG A 622 17.50 -15.49 -1.79
CA ARG A 622 17.39 -14.05 -2.06
C ARG A 622 18.72 -13.37 -2.30
N VAL A 623 19.75 -13.77 -1.55
CA VAL A 623 21.09 -13.17 -1.57
C VAL A 623 22.08 -14.21 -2.06
N LEU A 624 22.44 -14.13 -3.35
CA LEU A 624 23.31 -15.09 -4.01
C LEU A 624 24.79 -14.71 -3.84
N GLY A 625 25.63 -15.73 -3.64
CA GLY A 625 27.10 -15.58 -3.64
C GLY A 625 27.71 -14.88 -2.42
N GLN A 626 26.98 -14.79 -1.29
CA GLN A 626 27.45 -14.13 -0.06
C GLN A 626 27.24 -15.02 1.19
N PRO A 627 27.84 -16.22 1.25
CA PRO A 627 27.60 -17.17 2.35
C PRO A 627 28.03 -16.61 3.71
N GLU A 628 29.12 -15.84 3.78
CA GLU A 628 29.59 -15.25 5.05
C GLU A 628 28.60 -14.24 5.64
N ALA A 629 27.87 -13.53 4.77
CA ALA A 629 26.82 -12.60 5.19
C ALA A 629 25.59 -13.35 5.69
N VAL A 630 25.20 -14.44 5.02
CA VAL A 630 24.10 -15.30 5.45
C VAL A 630 24.42 -15.95 6.79
N ASP A 631 25.61 -16.54 6.96
CA ASP A 631 26.07 -17.17 8.21
C ASP A 631 25.97 -16.22 9.39
N CYS A 632 26.49 -15.00 9.22
CA CYS A 632 26.45 -13.95 10.23
C CYS A 632 25.01 -13.64 10.70
N LEU A 633 24.05 -13.58 9.76
CA LEU A 633 22.66 -13.31 10.10
C LEU A 633 21.95 -14.52 10.71
N VAL A 634 22.20 -15.73 10.21
CA VAL A 634 21.67 -16.97 10.78
C VAL A 634 22.12 -17.13 12.24
N GLU A 635 23.42 -16.92 12.50
CA GLU A 635 23.97 -16.91 13.86
C GLU A 635 23.30 -15.85 14.74
N ARG A 636 23.05 -14.65 14.19
CA ARG A 636 22.37 -13.59 14.94
C ARG A 636 20.93 -13.95 15.28
N VAL A 637 20.17 -14.45 14.32
CA VAL A 637 18.79 -14.89 14.55
C VAL A 637 18.74 -15.99 15.60
N ALA A 638 19.69 -16.94 15.57
CA ALA A 638 19.81 -17.98 16.59
C ALA A 638 20.07 -17.40 17.99
N MET A 639 20.93 -16.37 18.11
CA MET A 639 21.16 -15.68 19.39
C MET A 639 19.92 -14.93 19.90
N ILE A 640 19.17 -14.27 19.01
CA ILE A 640 17.91 -13.60 19.35
C ILE A 640 16.90 -14.64 19.86
N LYS A 641 16.75 -15.75 19.13
CA LYS A 641 15.87 -16.87 19.49
C LYS A 641 16.22 -17.48 20.85
N ALA A 642 17.52 -17.61 21.14
CA ALA A 642 18.01 -18.15 22.40
C ALA A 642 17.96 -17.13 23.56
N GLY A 643 17.60 -15.87 23.31
CA GLY A 643 17.61 -14.81 24.31
C GLY A 643 19.00 -14.49 24.86
N LEU A 644 20.07 -14.75 24.08
CA LEU A 644 21.47 -14.57 24.50
C LEU A 644 22.07 -13.22 24.03
N THR A 645 21.25 -12.31 23.51
CA THR A 645 21.68 -10.96 23.13
C THR A 645 21.74 -10.03 24.35
N ASP A 646 22.57 -8.98 24.28
CA ASP A 646 22.65 -7.96 25.33
C ASP A 646 21.37 -7.10 25.31
N PRO A 647 20.55 -7.10 26.40
CA PRO A 647 19.27 -6.39 26.42
C PRO A 647 19.40 -4.87 26.52
N THR A 648 20.61 -4.32 26.66
CA THR A 648 20.86 -2.88 26.69
C THR A 648 21.30 -2.30 25.35
N ARG A 649 21.68 -3.16 24.39
CA ARG A 649 22.17 -2.77 23.06
C ARG A 649 21.18 -3.16 21.96
N PRO A 650 21.31 -2.62 20.74
CA PRO A 650 20.54 -3.11 19.59
C PRO A 650 20.73 -4.61 19.38
N GLN A 651 19.73 -5.30 18.84
CA GLN A 651 19.76 -6.77 18.65
C GLN A 651 20.97 -7.22 17.83
N GLY A 652 21.46 -6.38 16.92
CA GLY A 652 22.76 -6.56 16.28
C GLY A 652 23.22 -5.30 15.57
N VAL A 653 24.52 -5.03 15.60
CA VAL A 653 25.15 -3.91 14.89
C VAL A 653 26.18 -4.44 13.89
N PHE A 654 25.90 -4.29 12.60
CA PHE A 654 26.69 -4.86 11.51
C PHE A 654 27.28 -3.79 10.59
N LEU A 655 28.49 -4.03 10.09
CA LEU A 655 29.09 -3.24 9.02
C LEU A 655 29.34 -4.11 7.80
N PHE A 656 28.59 -3.86 6.73
CA PHE A 656 28.69 -4.56 5.45
C PHE A 656 29.59 -3.78 4.49
N VAL A 657 30.75 -4.36 4.17
CA VAL A 657 31.80 -3.71 3.38
C VAL A 657 31.99 -4.44 2.06
N GLY A 658 32.00 -3.72 0.94
CA GLY A 658 32.31 -4.33 -0.37
C GLY A 658 31.87 -3.46 -1.54
N PRO A 659 32.01 -3.93 -2.80
CA PRO A 659 31.61 -3.18 -3.99
C PRO A 659 30.11 -2.84 -4.05
N THR A 660 29.73 -1.92 -4.93
CA THR A 660 28.30 -1.62 -5.17
C THR A 660 27.62 -2.78 -5.89
N GLY A 661 26.33 -3.00 -5.59
CA GLY A 661 25.54 -4.02 -6.32
C GLY A 661 25.83 -5.48 -5.96
N THR A 662 26.47 -5.75 -4.81
CA THR A 662 26.80 -7.10 -4.31
C THR A 662 25.76 -7.72 -3.37
N GLY A 663 24.68 -7.00 -3.04
CA GLY A 663 23.58 -7.51 -2.21
C GLY A 663 23.46 -6.95 -0.78
N LYS A 664 24.30 -5.98 -0.39
CA LYS A 664 24.29 -5.36 0.97
C LYS A 664 22.91 -4.84 1.41
N THR A 665 22.19 -4.16 0.52
CA THR A 665 20.83 -3.66 0.79
C THR A 665 19.79 -4.79 0.75
N GLU A 666 19.97 -5.78 -0.13
CA GLU A 666 19.01 -6.87 -0.33
C GLU A 666 18.96 -7.80 0.89
N ILE A 667 20.11 -8.05 1.51
CA ILE A 667 20.18 -8.86 2.73
C ILE A 667 19.50 -8.15 3.92
N ALA A 668 19.64 -6.82 4.03
CA ALA A 668 18.99 -6.04 5.08
C ALA A 668 17.46 -6.08 4.93
N LYS A 669 16.99 -5.93 3.69
CA LYS A 669 15.57 -6.05 3.34
C LYS A 669 15.03 -7.46 3.63
N THR A 670 15.80 -8.49 3.28
CA THR A 670 15.46 -9.90 3.56
C THR A 670 15.38 -10.17 5.06
N MET A 671 16.28 -9.59 5.84
CA MET A 671 16.26 -9.68 7.30
C MET A 671 15.03 -9.00 7.91
N ALA A 672 14.63 -7.83 7.39
CA ALA A 672 13.41 -7.14 7.84
C ALA A 672 12.15 -7.95 7.55
N GLU A 673 12.09 -8.57 6.37
CA GLU A 673 10.97 -9.42 6.00
C GLU A 673 10.91 -10.69 6.87
N PHE A 674 12.04 -11.32 7.16
CA PHE A 674 12.08 -12.49 8.03
C PHE A 674 11.74 -12.14 9.49
N LEU A 675 12.43 -11.16 10.08
CA LEU A 675 12.29 -10.84 11.50
C LEU A 675 11.04 -10.04 11.82
N PHE A 676 10.52 -9.23 10.91
CA PHE A 676 9.41 -8.32 11.21
C PHE A 676 8.21 -8.52 10.28
N GLY A 677 8.23 -9.56 9.46
CA GLY A 677 7.16 -9.98 8.56
C GLY A 677 7.02 -9.18 7.27
N SER A 678 7.73 -8.06 7.13
CA SER A 678 7.59 -7.17 5.96
C SER A 678 8.87 -6.38 5.67
N PRO A 679 9.23 -6.17 4.39
CA PRO A 679 10.38 -5.35 4.01
C PRO A 679 10.20 -3.87 4.34
N GLU A 680 8.97 -3.39 4.54
CA GLU A 680 8.64 -2.02 4.98
C GLU A 680 9.06 -1.76 6.43
N ARG A 681 9.31 -2.81 7.22
CA ARG A 681 9.94 -2.72 8.55
C ARG A 681 11.45 -2.41 8.47
N MET A 682 11.95 -2.06 7.29
CA MET A 682 13.28 -1.52 7.09
C MET A 682 13.25 0.00 6.99
N ILE A 683 13.89 0.68 7.94
CA ILE A 683 14.12 2.12 7.90
C ILE A 683 15.46 2.37 7.21
N ARG A 684 15.44 3.03 6.04
CA ARG A 684 16.66 3.34 5.27
C ARG A 684 17.03 4.80 5.39
N LEU A 685 18.28 5.08 5.73
CA LEU A 685 18.88 6.40 5.71
C LEU A 685 20.10 6.42 4.79
N ASP A 686 20.11 7.34 3.84
CA ASP A 686 21.27 7.60 2.99
C ASP A 686 22.22 8.57 3.71
N MET A 687 23.40 8.08 4.09
CA MET A 687 24.39 8.87 4.82
C MET A 687 25.07 9.92 3.94
N SER A 688 24.95 9.83 2.61
CA SER A 688 25.39 10.88 1.70
C SER A 688 24.56 12.16 1.83
N GLU A 689 23.30 12.07 2.27
CA GLU A 689 22.47 13.23 2.58
C GLU A 689 22.85 13.90 3.92
N LEU A 690 23.68 13.22 4.74
CA LEU A 690 24.06 13.64 6.08
C LEU A 690 25.53 14.10 6.18
N GLN A 691 26.05 14.69 5.11
CA GLN A 691 27.44 15.17 5.02
C GLN A 691 27.70 16.46 5.81
N THR A 692 26.66 17.25 6.10
CA THR A 692 26.79 18.54 6.80
C THR A 692 26.41 18.42 8.28
N TRP A 693 26.90 19.33 9.11
CA TRP A 693 26.56 19.39 10.53
C TRP A 693 25.05 19.62 10.76
N GLU A 694 24.42 20.48 9.95
CA GLU A 694 23.01 20.85 10.07
C GLU A 694 22.07 19.67 9.78
N SER A 695 22.53 18.68 9.01
CA SER A 695 21.75 17.49 8.65
C SER A 695 21.36 16.60 9.83
N GLN A 696 21.97 16.80 11.02
CA GLN A 696 21.56 16.13 12.26
C GLN A 696 20.07 16.31 12.59
N GLY A 697 19.44 17.37 12.11
CA GLY A 697 17.99 17.58 12.25
C GLY A 697 17.14 16.43 11.67
N ARG A 698 17.65 15.69 10.67
CA ARG A 698 16.96 14.51 10.12
C ARG A 698 17.03 13.27 11.03
N ILE A 699 17.98 13.24 11.96
CA ILE A 699 18.08 12.16 12.96
C ILE A 699 17.30 12.55 14.21
N LEU A 700 17.61 13.72 14.76
CA LEU A 700 17.11 14.19 16.06
C LEU A 700 15.80 14.98 15.98
N GLY A 701 15.35 15.42 14.81
CA GLY A 701 14.23 16.34 14.67
C GLY A 701 14.66 17.82 14.72
N GLU A 702 13.94 18.67 13.99
CA GLU A 702 14.10 20.12 14.02
C GLU A 702 13.12 20.79 15.00
N ALA A 703 13.36 22.06 15.31
CA ALA A 703 12.48 22.80 16.21
C ALA A 703 11.10 23.11 15.59
N ASP A 704 10.99 23.20 14.26
CA ASP A 704 9.74 23.48 13.54
C ASP A 704 8.88 22.22 13.31
N GLU A 705 7.56 22.36 13.45
CA GLU A 705 6.59 21.25 13.47
C GLU A 705 6.46 20.45 12.16
N THR A 706 6.79 21.04 11.01
CA THR A 706 6.56 20.43 9.68
C THR A 706 7.59 19.38 9.28
N SER A 707 8.82 19.41 9.83
CA SER A 707 9.90 18.46 9.49
C SER A 707 10.05 17.31 10.50
N ASP A 708 9.37 17.36 11.65
CA ASP A 708 9.67 16.48 12.78
C ASP A 708 9.18 15.03 12.58
N SER A 709 8.15 14.83 11.74
CA SER A 709 7.60 13.49 11.47
C SER A 709 8.59 12.56 10.74
N ALA A 710 9.53 13.13 9.98
CA ALA A 710 10.52 12.38 9.20
C ALA A 710 11.77 12.03 10.00
N ALA A 711 11.95 12.55 11.22
CA ALA A 711 13.14 12.32 12.02
C ALA A 711 13.28 10.86 12.45
N LEU A 712 14.52 10.32 12.46
CA LEU A 712 14.79 8.93 12.85
C LEU A 712 14.25 8.60 14.25
N VAL A 713 14.44 9.50 15.22
CA VAL A 713 13.91 9.32 16.60
C VAL A 713 12.40 9.07 16.57
N ASN A 714 11.64 9.84 15.78
CA ASN A 714 10.19 9.69 15.71
C ASN A 714 9.75 8.45 14.91
N GLN A 715 10.51 8.04 13.89
CA GLN A 715 10.25 6.79 13.17
C GLN A 715 10.43 5.58 14.09
N ILE A 716 11.52 5.54 14.86
CA ILE A 716 11.81 4.44 15.80
C ILE A 716 10.80 4.40 16.94
N ARG A 717 10.40 5.55 17.50
CA ARG A 717 9.32 5.59 18.50
C ARG A 717 7.97 5.07 18.00
N LYS A 718 7.72 5.11 16.69
CA LYS A 718 6.52 4.53 16.07
C LYS A 718 6.71 3.05 15.76
N GLN A 719 7.94 2.64 15.42
CA GLN A 719 8.30 1.31 14.96
C GLN A 719 9.66 0.88 15.52
N PRO A 720 9.73 0.49 16.81
CA PRO A 720 10.98 0.10 17.47
C PRO A 720 11.55 -1.21 16.91
N PHE A 721 10.66 -2.13 16.53
CA PHE A 721 10.97 -3.38 15.85
C PHE A 721 11.17 -3.14 14.37
N SER A 722 12.42 -2.90 13.99
CA SER A 722 12.80 -2.57 12.62
C SER A 722 14.25 -2.94 12.31
N VAL A 723 14.55 -3.07 11.02
CA VAL A 723 15.94 -3.10 10.53
C VAL A 723 16.30 -1.68 10.09
N ILE A 724 17.40 -1.14 10.59
CA ILE A 724 17.87 0.19 10.27
C ILE A 724 19.05 0.07 9.32
N LEU A 725 18.87 0.50 8.08
CA LEU A 725 19.91 0.51 7.07
C LEU A 725 20.54 1.89 6.95
N LEU A 726 21.80 2.01 7.36
CA LEU A 726 22.62 3.21 7.23
C LEU A 726 23.55 3.05 6.01
N ASP A 727 23.12 3.57 4.86
CA ASP A 727 23.78 3.33 3.57
C ASP A 727 24.94 4.31 3.35
N GLU A 728 26.10 3.83 2.88
CA GLU A 728 27.33 4.64 2.64
C GLU A 728 27.82 5.40 3.88
N PHE A 729 27.88 4.72 5.03
CA PHE A 729 28.14 5.33 6.34
C PHE A 729 29.45 6.13 6.44
N GLU A 730 30.47 5.80 5.65
CA GLU A 730 31.72 6.55 5.58
C GLU A 730 31.55 8.00 5.11
N LYS A 731 30.44 8.36 4.46
CA LYS A 731 30.21 9.70 3.94
C LYS A 731 29.51 10.64 4.92
N ALA A 732 28.94 10.13 6.01
CA ALA A 732 28.30 10.98 7.01
C ALA A 732 29.30 11.91 7.70
N HIS A 733 28.82 13.06 8.16
CA HIS A 733 29.59 13.96 9.00
C HIS A 733 30.01 13.27 10.33
N PRO A 734 31.22 13.51 10.87
CA PRO A 734 31.68 12.85 12.11
C PRO A 734 30.73 12.99 13.31
N SER A 735 30.00 14.11 13.39
CA SER A 735 29.03 14.32 14.47
C SER A 735 27.79 13.43 14.38
N VAL A 736 27.52 12.81 13.22
CA VAL A 736 26.51 11.77 13.06
C VAL A 736 27.04 10.45 13.62
N TRP A 737 28.34 10.16 13.44
CA TRP A 737 28.97 8.98 14.03
C TRP A 737 28.88 9.02 15.55
N ASP A 738 29.12 10.18 16.16
CA ASP A 738 29.03 10.37 17.62
C ASP A 738 27.61 10.08 18.15
N LEU A 739 26.55 10.42 17.38
CA LEU A 739 25.17 10.08 17.75
C LEU A 739 24.92 8.57 17.69
N PHE A 740 25.43 7.89 16.66
CA PHE A 740 25.24 6.45 16.53
C PHE A 740 26.11 5.64 17.50
N LEU A 741 27.25 6.15 17.96
CA LEU A 741 28.01 5.54 19.06
C LEU A 741 27.14 5.40 20.32
N GLN A 742 26.40 6.45 20.68
CA GLN A 742 25.45 6.40 21.79
C GLN A 742 24.37 5.33 21.56
N VAL A 743 23.88 5.20 20.33
CA VAL A 743 22.89 4.17 19.98
C VAL A 743 23.48 2.75 20.10
N PHE A 744 24.73 2.55 19.72
CA PHE A 744 25.36 1.22 19.74
C PHE A 744 25.69 0.75 21.16
N ASP A 745 25.95 1.68 22.08
CA ASP A 745 26.27 1.40 23.48
C ASP A 745 25.02 1.32 24.37
N ASP A 746 24.13 2.31 24.30
CA ASP A 746 22.99 2.44 25.22
C ASP A 746 21.65 2.01 24.59
N GLY A 747 21.64 1.70 23.29
CA GLY A 747 20.43 1.33 22.56
C GLY A 747 19.37 2.44 22.51
N ARG A 748 19.72 3.69 22.83
CA ARG A 748 18.76 4.79 22.97
C ARG A 748 19.31 6.09 22.40
N LEU A 749 18.43 6.86 21.78
CA LEU A 749 18.75 8.22 21.30
C LEU A 749 17.68 9.19 21.78
N THR A 750 18.08 10.35 22.29
CA THR A 750 17.13 11.37 22.78
C THR A 750 17.21 12.62 21.92
N ASP A 751 16.06 13.12 21.48
CA ASP A 751 15.97 14.36 20.71
C ASP A 751 16.20 15.61 21.57
N ARG A 752 16.13 16.78 20.94
CA ARG A 752 16.25 18.08 21.63
C ARG A 752 15.04 18.44 22.49
N ARG A 753 13.88 17.81 22.28
CA ARG A 753 12.63 18.05 23.01
C ARG A 753 12.53 17.19 24.28
N GLY A 754 13.39 16.17 24.41
CA GLY A 754 13.43 15.22 25.50
C GLY A 754 12.73 13.90 25.21
N ASN A 755 12.32 13.65 23.96
CA ASN A 755 11.79 12.36 23.54
C ASN A 755 12.93 11.37 23.29
N THR A 756 12.84 10.19 23.89
CA THR A 756 13.79 9.10 23.67
C THR A 756 13.20 8.09 22.69
N ALA A 757 13.99 7.70 21.68
CA ALA A 757 13.79 6.52 20.84
C ALA A 757 14.60 5.33 21.37
N ASP A 758 14.01 4.14 21.27
CA ASP A 758 14.60 2.88 21.73
C ASP A 758 14.95 1.97 20.55
N PHE A 759 16.23 1.64 20.43
CA PHE A 759 16.83 0.85 19.36
C PHE A 759 17.17 -0.58 19.80
N ARG A 760 16.88 -0.96 21.06
CA ARG A 760 17.23 -2.28 21.62
C ARG A 760 16.52 -3.43 20.90
N HIS A 761 15.39 -3.14 20.26
CA HIS A 761 14.63 -4.07 19.42
C HIS A 761 14.96 -3.99 17.92
N SER A 762 15.89 -3.11 17.54
CA SER A 762 16.27 -2.88 16.16
C SER A 762 17.54 -3.66 15.80
N VAL A 763 17.67 -4.02 14.52
CA VAL A 763 18.93 -4.48 13.95
C VAL A 763 19.51 -3.39 13.09
N ILE A 764 20.74 -2.98 13.37
CA ILE A 764 21.41 -1.89 12.66
C ILE A 764 22.40 -2.47 11.67
N ILE A 765 22.21 -2.15 10.40
CA ILE A 765 23.09 -2.54 9.30
C ILE A 765 23.65 -1.27 8.68
N MET A 766 24.97 -1.12 8.76
CA MET A 766 25.71 -0.09 8.05
C MET A 766 26.27 -0.66 6.76
N THR A 767 26.20 0.07 5.65
CA THR A 767 26.89 -0.32 4.42
C THR A 767 28.04 0.63 4.14
N SER A 768 29.08 0.08 3.52
CA SER A 768 30.21 0.86 3.06
C SER A 768 30.71 0.34 1.72
N ASN A 769 31.11 1.27 0.85
CA ASN A 769 31.76 0.95 -0.41
C ASN A 769 33.30 0.93 -0.29
N LEU A 770 33.82 1.02 0.93
CA LEU A 770 35.24 0.83 1.21
C LEU A 770 35.72 -0.53 0.68
N GLY A 771 36.92 -0.54 0.09
CA GLY A 771 37.48 -1.74 -0.55
C GLY A 771 37.12 -1.90 -2.03
N ALA A 772 36.16 -1.14 -2.58
CA ALA A 772 35.84 -1.17 -4.01
C ALA A 772 36.96 -0.59 -4.91
N THR A 773 37.79 0.30 -4.36
CA THR A 773 38.91 0.98 -5.04
C THR A 773 40.28 0.36 -4.76
N LEU A 774 40.33 -0.74 -3.99
CA LEU A 774 41.59 -1.48 -3.85
C LEU A 774 41.99 -1.97 -5.24
N PRO A 775 43.15 -1.55 -5.78
CA PRO A 775 43.54 -1.94 -7.12
C PRO A 775 43.56 -3.46 -7.18
N HIS A 776 42.84 -4.02 -8.16
CA HIS A 776 43.12 -5.35 -8.66
C HIS A 776 44.50 -5.23 -9.31
N GLY A 777 45.55 -5.36 -8.49
CA GLY A 777 46.90 -5.07 -8.91
C GLY A 777 47.31 -6.01 -10.03
N ALA A 778 47.28 -5.51 -11.27
CA ALA A 778 48.17 -5.98 -12.32
C ALA A 778 49.59 -5.61 -11.90
N SER A 779 50.19 -6.45 -11.05
CA SER A 779 51.64 -6.40 -10.84
C SER A 779 52.30 -7.05 -12.06
N VAL A 780 53.14 -6.27 -12.74
CA VAL A 780 54.06 -6.79 -13.76
C VAL A 780 55.20 -7.46 -12.99
N GLY A 781 55.14 -8.78 -12.85
CA GLY A 781 56.14 -9.58 -12.14
C GLY A 781 55.69 -11.03 -12.00
N PHE A 782 56.60 -11.96 -12.30
CA PHE A 782 56.37 -13.41 -12.36
C PHE A 782 55.98 -14.01 -10.98
N SER A 783 54.70 -13.92 -10.64
CA SER A 783 53.97 -14.74 -9.66
C SER A 783 52.55 -14.18 -9.53
N GLN A 784 51.64 -14.59 -10.41
CA GLN A 784 50.20 -14.35 -10.23
C GLN A 784 49.63 -15.42 -9.30
N GLU A 785 49.94 -15.30 -8.01
CA GLU A 785 48.87 -15.60 -7.05
C GLU A 785 47.75 -14.61 -7.36
N GLN A 786 46.53 -15.12 -7.52
CA GLN A 786 45.33 -14.30 -7.53
C GLN A 786 45.52 -13.21 -6.46
N ALA A 787 45.46 -11.94 -6.86
CA ALA A 787 45.29 -10.85 -5.92
C ALA A 787 43.92 -11.07 -5.26
N GLN A 788 43.88 -11.97 -4.28
CA GLN A 788 42.72 -12.27 -3.49
C GLN A 788 42.26 -10.95 -2.91
N PHE A 789 40.95 -10.74 -2.96
CA PHE A 789 40.28 -9.76 -2.12
C PHE A 789 40.48 -10.20 -0.66
N ALA A 790 41.70 -10.00 -0.14
CA ALA A 790 42.11 -10.52 1.15
C ALA A 790 41.39 -9.72 2.24
N ALA A 791 40.70 -10.42 3.14
CA ALA A 791 39.98 -9.80 4.26
C ALA A 791 40.85 -8.78 5.01
N GLY A 792 42.14 -9.06 5.19
CA GLY A 792 43.10 -8.15 5.84
C GLY A 792 43.38 -6.83 5.08
N SER A 793 43.08 -6.72 3.79
CA SER A 793 43.12 -5.45 3.05
C SER A 793 41.87 -4.60 3.31
N VAL A 794 40.72 -5.25 3.45
CA VAL A 794 39.44 -4.60 3.80
C VAL A 794 39.48 -4.12 5.25
N GLU A 795 39.98 -4.93 6.18
CA GLU A 795 40.17 -4.53 7.59
C GLU A 795 41.08 -3.31 7.73
N ARG A 796 42.19 -3.26 6.96
CA ARG A 796 43.06 -2.07 6.91
C ARG A 796 42.35 -0.84 6.34
N ALA A 797 41.48 -1.02 5.34
CA ALA A 797 40.70 0.09 4.78
C ALA A 797 39.67 0.61 5.80
N VAL A 798 38.95 -0.29 6.47
CA VAL A 798 38.01 0.04 7.55
C VAL A 798 38.72 0.77 8.70
N GLY A 799 39.87 0.26 9.15
CA GLY A 799 40.66 0.89 10.22
C GLY A 799 41.30 2.23 9.85
N ARG A 800 41.36 2.58 8.57
CA ARG A 800 41.78 3.92 8.11
C ARG A 800 40.60 4.89 7.98
N ALA A 801 39.45 4.41 7.54
CA ALA A 801 38.27 5.24 7.31
C ALA A 801 37.51 5.55 8.61
N PHE A 802 37.42 4.58 9.53
CA PHE A 802 36.69 4.71 10.78
C PHE A 802 37.64 4.77 11.98
N ARG A 803 37.23 5.49 13.03
CA ARG A 803 37.95 5.54 14.31
C ARG A 803 37.90 4.18 15.00
N ARG A 804 38.95 3.80 15.73
CA ARG A 804 38.99 2.52 16.47
C ARG A 804 37.85 2.35 17.46
N GLU A 805 37.48 3.42 18.16
CA GLU A 805 36.34 3.43 19.08
C GLU A 805 35.05 2.99 18.40
N PHE A 806 34.80 3.47 17.19
CA PHE A 806 33.62 3.09 16.40
C PHE A 806 33.64 1.62 16.00
N VAL A 807 34.76 1.15 15.42
CA VAL A 807 34.88 -0.26 15.00
C VAL A 807 34.68 -1.23 16.16
N ASN A 808 35.14 -0.87 17.36
CA ASN A 808 34.98 -1.70 18.57
C ASN A 808 33.53 -1.79 19.07
N ARG A 809 32.61 -0.92 18.61
CA ARG A 809 31.18 -0.98 18.96
C ARG A 809 30.34 -1.78 17.96
N ILE A 810 30.93 -2.19 16.85
CA ILE A 810 30.28 -3.00 15.82
C ILE A 810 30.41 -4.46 16.23
N ASP A 811 29.33 -5.22 16.21
CA ASP A 811 29.37 -6.63 16.60
C ASP A 811 30.12 -7.48 15.57
N ARG A 812 29.91 -7.20 14.29
CA ARG A 812 30.60 -7.90 13.20
C ARG A 812 30.75 -7.05 11.95
N VAL A 813 31.95 -7.07 11.38
CA VAL A 813 32.24 -6.55 10.04
C VAL A 813 32.12 -7.70 9.05
N VAL A 814 31.22 -7.58 8.07
CA VAL A 814 30.99 -8.61 7.05
C VAL A 814 31.47 -8.11 5.71
N VAL A 815 32.33 -8.88 5.07
CA VAL A 815 32.95 -8.54 3.79
C VAL A 815 32.17 -9.18 2.64
N PHE A 816 31.61 -8.36 1.77
CA PHE A 816 30.88 -8.76 0.57
C PHE A 816 31.84 -8.91 -0.60
N ARG A 817 31.84 -10.09 -1.21
CA ARG A 817 32.70 -10.41 -2.35
C ARG A 817 32.12 -9.82 -3.65
N PRO A 818 32.97 -9.39 -4.60
CA PRO A 818 32.51 -9.09 -5.96
C PRO A 818 31.75 -10.29 -6.55
N LEU A 819 30.66 -10.04 -7.27
CA LEU A 819 29.87 -11.10 -7.87
C LEU A 819 30.61 -11.69 -9.08
N GLY A 820 30.87 -12.99 -9.04
CA GLY A 820 31.42 -13.71 -10.18
C GLY A 820 30.41 -13.88 -11.31
N ARG A 821 30.89 -14.16 -12.53
CA ARG A 821 30.03 -14.36 -13.71
C ARG A 821 28.99 -15.48 -13.51
N GLY A 822 29.35 -16.56 -12.82
CA GLY A 822 28.43 -17.66 -12.49
C GLY A 822 27.25 -17.21 -11.63
N VAL A 823 27.53 -16.54 -10.50
CA VAL A 823 26.48 -15.99 -9.61
C VAL A 823 25.58 -14.97 -10.34
N MET A 824 26.17 -14.18 -11.24
CA MET A 824 25.42 -13.24 -12.08
C MET A 824 24.50 -13.92 -13.07
N ARG A 825 24.88 -15.08 -13.61
CA ARG A 825 24.02 -15.92 -14.46
C ARG A 825 22.79 -16.40 -13.70
N ASP A 826 22.99 -16.91 -12.49
CA ASP A 826 21.88 -17.37 -11.64
C ASP A 826 20.93 -16.21 -11.28
N LEU A 827 21.50 -15.05 -10.96
CA LEU A 827 20.72 -13.85 -10.69
C LEU A 827 19.93 -13.38 -11.92
N LEU A 828 20.50 -13.45 -13.11
CA LEU A 828 19.79 -13.14 -14.35
C LEU A 828 18.63 -14.09 -14.60
N ARG A 829 18.85 -15.40 -14.45
CA ARG A 829 17.77 -16.40 -14.58
C ARG A 829 16.64 -16.12 -13.61
N LYS A 830 16.96 -15.76 -12.37
CA LYS A 830 15.96 -15.33 -11.37
C LYS A 830 15.18 -14.09 -11.83
N GLU A 831 15.85 -13.04 -12.27
CA GLU A 831 15.18 -11.81 -12.76
C GLU A 831 14.31 -12.08 -14.00
N LEU A 832 14.74 -12.96 -14.90
CA LEU A 832 13.95 -13.38 -16.06
C LEU A 832 12.68 -14.15 -15.65
N ASN A 833 12.78 -15.02 -14.65
CA ASN A 833 11.61 -15.70 -14.08
C ASN A 833 10.64 -14.69 -13.43
N ASP A 834 11.15 -13.71 -12.68
CA ASP A 834 10.32 -12.65 -12.10
C ASP A 834 9.62 -11.82 -13.19
N VAL A 835 10.26 -11.60 -14.33
CA VAL A 835 9.66 -10.93 -15.50
C VAL A 835 8.42 -11.68 -16.02
N LEU A 836 8.42 -13.00 -16.05
CA LEU A 836 7.26 -13.80 -16.50
C LEU A 836 6.02 -13.61 -15.63
N THR A 837 6.19 -13.22 -14.36
CA THR A 837 5.07 -12.96 -13.44
C THR A 837 4.35 -11.63 -13.70
N ARG A 838 4.90 -10.76 -14.54
CA ARG A 838 4.35 -9.43 -14.84
C ARG A 838 3.04 -9.55 -15.62
N ARG A 839 2.09 -8.64 -15.38
CA ARG A 839 0.75 -8.62 -16.03
C ARG A 839 0.82 -8.72 -17.57
N GLY A 840 1.82 -8.12 -18.19
CA GLY A 840 2.02 -8.16 -19.65
C GLY A 840 2.29 -9.55 -20.22
N LEU A 841 2.78 -10.49 -19.41
CA LEU A 841 3.11 -11.85 -19.86
C LEU A 841 2.21 -12.89 -19.18
N ARG A 842 1.91 -12.71 -17.89
CA ARG A 842 1.11 -13.65 -17.09
C ARG A 842 -0.32 -13.89 -17.58
N THR A 843 -0.96 -12.90 -18.23
CA THR A 843 -2.34 -13.04 -18.72
C THR A 843 -2.43 -13.60 -20.14
N ARG A 844 -1.30 -13.98 -20.74
CA ARG A 844 -1.22 -14.53 -22.10
C ARG A 844 -0.83 -16.01 -22.02
N GLN A 845 -1.36 -16.84 -22.92
CA GLN A 845 -1.00 -18.25 -23.04
C GLN A 845 0.32 -18.41 -23.80
N TRP A 846 1.37 -17.72 -23.33
CA TRP A 846 2.69 -17.74 -23.96
C TRP A 846 3.64 -18.58 -23.12
N ALA A 847 4.25 -19.58 -23.74
CA ALA A 847 5.36 -20.33 -23.16
C ALA A 847 6.67 -19.68 -23.63
N VAL A 848 7.46 -19.16 -22.69
CA VAL A 848 8.71 -18.45 -23.00
C VAL A 848 9.92 -19.34 -22.71
N GLU A 849 10.80 -19.49 -23.69
CA GLU A 849 12.06 -20.21 -23.56
C GLU A 849 13.23 -19.26 -23.80
N TRP A 850 14.18 -19.29 -22.85
CA TRP A 850 15.40 -18.50 -22.89
C TRP A 850 16.54 -19.36 -23.42
N ASP A 851 17.01 -19.08 -24.63
CA ASP A 851 18.22 -19.73 -25.15
C ASP A 851 19.45 -19.24 -24.39
N GLU A 852 20.48 -20.09 -24.23
CA GLU A 852 21.69 -19.73 -23.48
C GLU A 852 22.42 -18.56 -24.16
N SER A 853 22.32 -18.40 -25.49
CA SER A 853 22.86 -17.22 -26.19
C SER A 853 22.21 -15.91 -25.74
N ALA A 854 20.92 -15.92 -25.40
CA ALA A 854 20.22 -14.73 -24.89
C ALA A 854 20.66 -14.40 -23.45
N VAL A 855 20.88 -15.42 -22.63
CA VAL A 855 21.40 -15.27 -21.27
C VAL A 855 22.81 -14.68 -21.31
N GLU A 856 23.71 -15.22 -22.13
CA GLU A 856 25.07 -14.71 -22.29
C GLU A 856 25.09 -13.29 -22.88
N PHE A 857 24.23 -12.97 -23.85
CA PHE A 857 24.11 -11.61 -24.38
C PHE A 857 23.69 -10.61 -23.28
N LEU A 858 22.69 -10.96 -22.47
CA LEU A 858 22.24 -10.11 -21.38
C LEU A 858 23.29 -9.98 -20.27
N LEU A 859 24.09 -11.02 -20.01
CA LEU A 859 25.24 -10.93 -19.11
C LEU A 859 26.32 -10.00 -19.68
N GLU A 860 26.69 -10.12 -20.95
CA GLU A 860 27.69 -9.24 -21.57
C GLU A 860 27.27 -7.77 -21.55
N LYS A 861 25.99 -7.48 -21.82
CA LYS A 861 25.46 -6.10 -21.79
C LYS A 861 25.17 -5.60 -20.36
N GLY A 862 24.95 -6.51 -19.41
CA GLY A 862 24.40 -6.22 -18.09
C GLY A 862 25.35 -6.46 -16.90
N PHE A 863 26.57 -6.94 -17.14
CA PHE A 863 27.54 -7.24 -16.09
C PHE A 863 28.88 -6.51 -16.30
N THR A 864 29.32 -5.81 -15.26
CA THR A 864 30.72 -5.39 -15.08
C THR A 864 31.13 -5.68 -13.63
N ALA A 865 32.39 -6.09 -13.42
CA ALA A 865 32.90 -6.44 -12.09
C ALA A 865 32.76 -5.28 -11.08
N ASP A 866 32.86 -4.03 -11.55
CA ASP A 866 32.83 -2.84 -10.70
C ASP A 866 31.41 -2.41 -10.27
N LEU A 867 30.39 -2.66 -11.10
CA LEU A 867 29.01 -2.19 -10.89
C LEU A 867 28.08 -3.28 -10.32
N GLY A 868 28.55 -4.52 -10.23
CA GLY A 868 27.80 -5.66 -9.69
C GLY A 868 26.51 -5.95 -10.46
N ALA A 869 25.46 -6.32 -9.75
CA ALA A 869 24.17 -6.72 -10.34
C ALA A 869 23.27 -5.58 -10.85
N ARG A 870 23.59 -4.31 -10.56
CA ARG A 870 22.72 -3.16 -10.86
C ARG A 870 22.46 -2.96 -12.36
N PRO A 871 23.43 -3.09 -13.28
CA PRO A 871 23.20 -2.91 -14.71
C PRO A 871 22.36 -4.03 -15.33
N LEU A 872 22.26 -5.19 -14.67
CA LEU A 872 21.60 -6.37 -15.21
C LEU A 872 20.10 -6.16 -15.41
N LYS A 873 19.40 -5.57 -14.43
CA LYS A 873 17.97 -5.20 -14.57
C LYS A 873 17.75 -4.21 -15.72
N ARG A 874 18.67 -3.26 -15.90
CA ARG A 874 18.62 -2.30 -17.00
C ARG A 874 18.82 -2.96 -18.36
N ALA A 875 19.71 -3.95 -18.43
CA ALA A 875 19.91 -4.74 -19.65
C ALA A 875 18.65 -5.54 -20.01
N VAL A 876 18.03 -6.21 -19.03
CA VAL A 876 16.74 -6.89 -19.21
C VAL A 876 15.64 -5.91 -19.65
N GLU A 877 15.54 -4.74 -19.03
CA GLU A 877 14.55 -3.73 -19.41
C GLU A 877 14.76 -3.21 -20.84
N ARG A 878 16.00 -2.86 -21.18
CA ARG A 878 16.34 -2.23 -22.46
C ARG A 878 16.31 -3.19 -23.64
N TYR A 879 16.92 -4.37 -23.48
CA TYR A 879 17.18 -5.29 -24.60
C TYR A 879 16.12 -6.37 -24.75
N LEU A 880 15.33 -6.65 -23.71
CA LEU A 880 14.29 -7.67 -23.75
C LEU A 880 12.89 -7.07 -23.60
N LEU A 881 12.61 -6.38 -22.49
CA LEU A 881 11.25 -5.94 -22.18
C LEU A 881 10.74 -4.83 -23.09
N ALA A 882 11.55 -3.82 -23.39
CA ALA A 882 11.14 -2.72 -24.25
C ALA A 882 10.80 -3.18 -25.69
N PRO A 883 11.63 -4.01 -26.36
CA PRO A 883 11.26 -4.62 -27.64
C PRO A 883 9.99 -5.47 -27.55
N LEU A 884 9.88 -6.34 -26.54
CA LEU A 884 8.71 -7.22 -26.38
C LEU A 884 7.42 -6.42 -26.14
N ALA A 885 7.50 -5.33 -25.38
CA ALA A 885 6.37 -4.43 -25.15
C ALA A 885 5.90 -3.74 -26.44
N LEU A 886 6.83 -3.32 -27.31
CA LEU A 886 6.50 -2.76 -28.62
C LEU A 886 5.78 -3.78 -29.50
N THR A 887 6.29 -5.01 -29.57
CA THR A 887 5.65 -6.12 -30.31
C THR A 887 4.24 -6.41 -29.79
N ILE A 888 4.07 -6.40 -28.46
CA ILE A 888 2.76 -6.58 -27.80
C ILE A 888 1.79 -5.46 -28.16
N VAL A 889 2.23 -4.20 -28.10
CA VAL A 889 1.38 -3.02 -28.37
C VAL A 889 1.00 -2.93 -29.85
N ASN A 890 1.91 -3.31 -30.75
CA ASN A 890 1.70 -3.26 -32.19
C ASN A 890 0.91 -4.47 -32.74
N HIS A 891 0.48 -5.40 -31.87
CA HIS A 891 -0.20 -6.65 -32.28
C HIS A 891 0.59 -7.47 -33.30
N GLN A 892 1.93 -7.46 -33.21
CA GLN A 892 2.84 -8.17 -34.11
C GLN A 892 3.17 -9.57 -33.59
N PHE A 893 2.15 -10.38 -33.32
CA PHE A 893 2.28 -11.76 -32.86
C PHE A 893 1.05 -12.59 -33.27
N PRO A 894 1.17 -13.90 -33.50
CA PRO A 894 0.05 -14.74 -33.92
C PRO A 894 -1.00 -14.93 -32.81
N GLU A 895 -2.26 -15.18 -33.18
CA GLU A 895 -3.37 -15.43 -32.23
C GLU A 895 -3.30 -16.88 -31.67
N GLY A 896 -3.64 -17.09 -30.39
CA GLY A 896 -3.70 -18.43 -29.77
C GLY A 896 -2.56 -18.75 -28.79
N ASP A 897 -2.34 -20.04 -28.53
CA ASP A 897 -1.23 -20.54 -27.70
C ASP A 897 0.09 -20.34 -28.47
N GLN A 898 1.02 -19.55 -27.92
CA GLN A 898 2.26 -19.20 -28.62
C GLN A 898 3.49 -19.67 -27.87
N PHE A 899 4.48 -20.17 -28.61
CA PHE A 899 5.83 -20.42 -28.08
C PHE A 899 6.74 -19.25 -28.43
N LEU A 900 7.34 -18.64 -27.41
CA LEU A 900 8.25 -17.51 -27.53
C LEU A 900 9.68 -17.98 -27.31
N PHE A 901 10.47 -18.02 -28.39
CA PHE A 901 11.90 -18.31 -28.32
C PHE A 901 12.69 -17.02 -28.34
N VAL A 902 13.50 -16.79 -27.30
CA VAL A 902 14.35 -15.61 -27.20
C VAL A 902 15.81 -16.03 -27.32
N ARG A 903 16.49 -15.54 -28.36
CA ARG A 903 17.90 -15.84 -28.68
C ARG A 903 18.69 -14.56 -28.98
N SER A 904 20.01 -14.63 -28.98
CA SER A 904 20.82 -13.53 -29.53
C SER A 904 20.73 -13.52 -31.06
N SER A 905 20.66 -12.34 -31.67
CA SER A 905 20.71 -12.17 -33.12
C SER A 905 22.09 -12.55 -33.68
N ALA A 906 22.15 -13.01 -34.94
CA ALA A 906 23.38 -13.48 -35.59
C ALA A 906 24.46 -12.38 -35.74
N ASP A 907 24.07 -11.11 -35.66
CA ASP A 907 24.95 -9.93 -35.66
C ASP A 907 25.46 -9.55 -34.24
N GLY A 908 25.00 -10.24 -33.19
CA GLY A 908 25.35 -9.99 -31.79
C GLY A 908 24.85 -8.63 -31.26
N GLY A 909 23.93 -7.97 -31.96
CA GLY A 909 23.49 -6.60 -31.66
C GLY A 909 22.21 -6.50 -30.83
N SER A 910 21.32 -7.49 -30.92
CA SER A 910 19.98 -7.49 -30.33
C SER A 910 19.56 -8.90 -29.89
N LEU A 911 18.45 -8.97 -29.15
CA LEU A 911 17.72 -10.21 -28.92
C LEU A 911 16.66 -10.37 -30.03
N ASP A 912 16.65 -11.54 -30.66
CA ASP A 912 15.63 -11.96 -31.60
C ASP A 912 14.55 -12.72 -30.84
N VAL A 913 13.30 -12.40 -31.13
CA VAL A 913 12.12 -12.94 -30.46
C VAL A 913 11.25 -13.61 -31.51
N GLN A 914 11.28 -14.93 -31.57
CA GLN A 914 10.52 -15.70 -32.54
C GLN A 914 9.24 -16.25 -31.90
N PHE A 915 8.10 -15.91 -32.51
CA PHE A 915 6.82 -16.54 -32.20
C PHE A 915 6.67 -17.78 -33.06
N VAL A 916 6.41 -18.92 -32.43
CA VAL A 916 6.08 -20.17 -33.12
C VAL A 916 4.64 -20.52 -32.75
N ASP A 917 3.78 -20.49 -33.77
CA ASP A 917 2.41 -20.96 -33.68
C ASP A 917 2.41 -22.49 -33.85
N PRO A 918 2.02 -23.27 -32.82
CA PRO A 918 1.96 -24.72 -32.88
C PRO A 918 0.87 -25.27 -33.82
N ASP A 919 -0.09 -24.44 -34.24
CA ASP A 919 -1.26 -24.84 -35.05
C ASP A 919 -1.22 -24.29 -36.49
N ALA A 920 -0.10 -23.66 -36.90
CA ALA A 920 0.04 -23.13 -38.26
C ALA A 920 -0.02 -24.25 -39.31
N PRO A 921 -0.90 -24.17 -40.33
CA PRO A 921 -0.97 -25.18 -41.38
C PRO A 921 0.32 -25.17 -42.22
N ALA A 922 0.95 -26.34 -42.38
CA ALA A 922 2.12 -26.49 -43.24
C ALA A 922 1.71 -26.29 -44.72
N GLU A 923 2.44 -25.45 -45.45
CA GLU A 923 2.21 -25.25 -46.89
C GLU A 923 2.48 -26.56 -47.65
N GLY A 924 1.40 -27.20 -48.13
CA GLY A 924 1.46 -28.41 -48.96
C GLY A 924 0.60 -29.56 -48.43
N GLU A 925 -0.71 -29.35 -48.30
CA GLU A 925 -1.65 -30.44 -48.03
C GLU A 925 -1.76 -31.38 -49.25
N ALA A 926 -1.09 -32.54 -49.19
CA ALA A 926 -1.57 -33.73 -49.86
C ALA A 926 -2.58 -34.42 -48.95
N VAL A 927 -3.79 -34.64 -49.48
CA VAL A 927 -4.83 -35.46 -48.86
C VAL A 927 -4.28 -36.86 -48.66
N VAL A 928 -4.23 -37.33 -47.41
CA VAL A 928 -3.95 -38.73 -47.09
C VAL A 928 -5.12 -39.27 -46.26
N GLU A 929 -5.70 -40.36 -46.76
CA GLU A 929 -6.81 -41.10 -46.16
C GLU A 929 -6.47 -41.59 -44.75
N GLU A 930 -7.50 -41.72 -43.91
CA GLU A 930 -7.44 -42.36 -42.59
C GLU A 930 -6.94 -43.81 -42.76
N VAL A 931 -5.72 -44.07 -42.28
CA VAL A 931 -5.21 -45.44 -42.12
C VAL A 931 -5.25 -45.76 -40.63
N GLU A 932 -6.01 -46.80 -40.26
CA GLU A 932 -5.98 -47.41 -38.93
C GLU A 932 -4.54 -47.79 -38.56
N GLU A 933 -4.11 -47.40 -37.35
CA GLU A 933 -2.77 -47.64 -36.81
C GLU A 933 -2.48 -49.15 -36.70
N VAL A 934 -1.81 -49.69 -37.73
CA VAL A 934 -1.10 -50.96 -37.67
C VAL A 934 0.38 -50.62 -37.53
N PHE A 935 0.96 -50.95 -36.38
CA PHE A 935 2.40 -50.81 -36.12
C PHE A 935 3.20 -51.65 -37.13
N ASP A 936 3.96 -50.99 -37.99
CA ASP A 936 4.83 -51.64 -38.97
C ASP A 936 6.24 -51.80 -38.39
N GLU A 937 6.52 -52.98 -37.81
CA GLU A 937 7.86 -53.34 -37.29
C GLU A 937 8.96 -53.31 -38.38
N GLU A 938 8.60 -53.48 -39.66
CA GLU A 938 9.55 -53.41 -40.77
C GLU A 938 9.93 -51.95 -41.09
N ALA A 939 8.98 -51.01 -40.99
CA ALA A 939 9.25 -49.57 -41.16
C ALA A 939 10.14 -49.00 -40.04
N ALA A 940 9.96 -49.44 -38.78
CA ALA A 940 10.75 -48.97 -37.64
C ALA A 940 12.22 -49.44 -37.67
N ARG A 941 12.51 -50.62 -38.24
CA ARG A 941 13.88 -51.18 -38.33
C ARG A 941 14.82 -50.42 -39.28
N GLY A 942 14.28 -49.55 -40.14
CA GLY A 942 15.05 -48.76 -41.11
C GLY A 942 15.28 -47.31 -40.71
N LEU A 943 14.78 -46.86 -39.55
CA LEU A 943 14.95 -45.48 -39.09
C LEU A 943 16.36 -45.27 -38.52
N CYS A 944 17.03 -44.23 -38.99
CA CYS A 944 18.24 -43.69 -38.38
C CYS A 944 18.08 -42.17 -38.17
N LEU A 945 18.81 -41.59 -37.22
CA LEU A 945 18.71 -40.16 -36.90
C LEU A 945 18.90 -39.29 -38.15
N GLU A 946 19.83 -39.68 -39.01
CA GLU A 946 20.14 -39.00 -40.26
C GLU A 946 18.97 -39.00 -41.26
N SER A 947 18.28 -40.13 -41.38
CA SER A 947 17.10 -40.26 -42.25
C SER A 947 15.91 -39.44 -41.76
N VAL A 948 15.69 -39.40 -40.43
CA VAL A 948 14.60 -38.63 -39.79
C VAL A 948 14.88 -37.14 -39.84
N THR A 949 16.14 -36.71 -39.73
CA THR A 949 16.53 -35.30 -39.94
C THR A 949 16.33 -34.88 -41.40
N LEU A 950 16.64 -35.75 -42.36
CA LEU A 950 16.56 -35.43 -43.79
C LEU A 950 15.13 -35.35 -44.35
N ASP A 951 14.21 -36.14 -43.82
CA ASP A 951 12.85 -36.28 -44.35
C ASP A 951 11.86 -36.69 -43.24
N PRO A 952 11.54 -35.80 -42.27
CA PRO A 952 10.68 -36.12 -41.13
C PRO A 952 9.24 -36.36 -41.57
N LYS A 953 8.64 -37.47 -41.14
CA LYS A 953 7.25 -37.82 -41.50
C LYS A 953 6.22 -37.50 -40.40
N GLY A 954 6.66 -37.21 -39.18
CA GLY A 954 5.81 -36.92 -38.03
C GLY A 954 5.03 -38.14 -37.53
N THR A 955 5.60 -39.34 -37.69
CA THR A 955 4.95 -40.62 -37.37
C THR A 955 5.16 -41.04 -35.92
N PRO A 956 4.23 -41.81 -35.31
CA PRO A 956 4.42 -42.37 -33.97
C PRO A 956 5.67 -43.26 -33.85
N GLU A 957 6.04 -43.94 -34.93
CA GLU A 957 7.26 -44.76 -35.03
C GLU A 957 8.53 -43.90 -34.90
N GLU A 958 8.58 -42.74 -35.56
CA GLU A 958 9.70 -41.78 -35.43
C GLU A 958 9.80 -41.24 -34.00
N LEU A 959 8.67 -40.96 -33.32
CA LEU A 959 8.70 -40.50 -31.94
C LEU A 959 9.27 -41.56 -30.99
N ARG A 960 8.87 -42.84 -31.17
CA ARG A 960 9.41 -43.94 -30.38
C ARG A 960 10.90 -44.13 -30.66
N PHE A 961 11.32 -44.07 -31.92
CA PHE A 961 12.73 -44.14 -32.30
C PHE A 961 13.55 -43.00 -31.67
N LEU A 962 13.07 -41.76 -31.76
CA LEU A 962 13.74 -40.60 -31.14
C LEU A 962 13.79 -40.68 -29.61
N GLN A 963 12.78 -41.31 -28.99
CA GLN A 963 12.81 -41.61 -27.57
C GLN A 963 13.91 -42.60 -27.23
N GLU A 964 14.01 -43.72 -27.96
CA GLU A 964 15.04 -44.74 -27.75
C GLU A 964 16.44 -44.13 -27.94
N GLN A 965 16.62 -43.31 -28.98
CA GLN A 965 17.89 -42.61 -29.23
C GLN A 965 18.22 -41.57 -28.15
N PHE A 966 17.22 -40.85 -27.62
CA PHE A 966 17.42 -39.96 -26.48
C PHE A 966 17.86 -40.75 -25.24
N ASP A 967 17.18 -41.85 -24.93
CA ASP A 967 17.48 -42.69 -23.78
C ASP A 967 18.89 -43.31 -23.90
N GLU A 968 19.32 -43.70 -25.11
CA GLU A 968 20.69 -44.18 -25.38
C GLU A 968 21.76 -43.11 -25.15
N VAL A 969 21.53 -41.88 -25.64
CA VAL A 969 22.48 -40.77 -25.43
C VAL A 969 22.50 -40.37 -23.95
N ALA A 970 21.34 -40.31 -23.30
CA ALA A 970 21.22 -40.03 -21.88
C ALA A 970 21.95 -41.07 -21.03
N ALA A 971 21.80 -42.35 -21.33
CA ALA A 971 22.49 -43.43 -20.62
C ALA A 971 24.01 -43.30 -20.71
N ARG A 972 24.57 -42.82 -21.83
CA ARG A 972 26.03 -42.59 -21.97
C ARG A 972 26.52 -41.38 -21.17
N VAL A 973 25.71 -40.34 -21.05
CA VAL A 973 26.04 -39.14 -20.26
C VAL A 973 25.86 -39.41 -18.75
N ASP A 974 24.95 -40.30 -18.38
CA ASP A 974 24.73 -40.71 -16.98
C ASP A 974 25.63 -41.87 -16.50
N ASP A 975 26.43 -42.46 -17.40
CA ASP A 975 27.31 -43.60 -17.09
C ASP A 975 28.38 -43.27 -16.04
N GLU A 976 28.81 -44.28 -15.28
CA GLU A 976 29.86 -44.12 -14.26
C GLU A 976 31.19 -43.65 -14.87
N ASP A 977 31.49 -44.07 -16.10
CA ASP A 977 32.68 -43.64 -16.84
C ASP A 977 32.62 -42.14 -17.19
N TRP A 978 31.45 -41.61 -17.54
CA TRP A 978 31.26 -40.18 -17.83
C TRP A 978 31.45 -39.34 -16.56
N ARG A 979 30.75 -39.71 -15.48
CA ARG A 979 30.88 -39.04 -14.17
C ARG A 979 32.30 -39.15 -13.61
N GLY A 980 32.92 -40.32 -13.73
CA GLY A 980 34.30 -40.56 -13.30
C GLY A 980 35.31 -39.66 -14.02
N ARG A 981 35.20 -39.51 -15.36
CA ARG A 981 36.04 -38.60 -16.15
C ARG A 981 35.85 -37.14 -15.74
N LYS A 982 34.60 -36.72 -15.51
CA LYS A 982 34.29 -35.35 -15.07
C LYS A 982 34.86 -35.07 -13.68
N GLU A 983 34.69 -35.99 -12.73
CA GLU A 983 35.25 -35.88 -11.39
C GLU A 983 36.78 -35.89 -11.39
N GLU A 984 37.42 -36.71 -12.23
CA GLU A 984 38.87 -36.73 -12.40
C GLU A 984 39.38 -35.39 -12.92
N ALA A 985 38.74 -34.83 -13.95
CA ALA A 985 39.06 -33.51 -14.48
C ALA A 985 38.86 -32.40 -13.41
N LEU A 986 37.77 -32.45 -12.65
CA LEU A 986 37.50 -31.51 -11.54
C LEU A 986 38.48 -31.69 -10.37
N ARG A 987 38.97 -32.90 -10.10
CA ARG A 987 40.03 -33.18 -9.12
C ARG A 987 41.38 -32.65 -9.60
N GLU A 988 41.68 -32.80 -10.88
CA GLU A 988 42.91 -32.25 -11.48
C GLU A 988 42.93 -30.72 -11.39
N MET A 989 41.77 -30.06 -11.55
CA MET A 989 41.60 -28.62 -11.32
C MET A 989 41.89 -28.16 -9.88
N GLN A 990 41.77 -29.06 -8.90
CA GLN A 990 42.05 -28.79 -7.49
C GLN A 990 43.53 -29.02 -7.12
N SER A 991 44.34 -29.54 -8.05
CA SER A 991 45.78 -29.73 -7.80
C SER A 991 46.52 -28.39 -7.73
N SER A 992 47.52 -28.31 -6.85
CA SER A 992 48.27 -27.07 -6.58
C SER A 992 49.03 -26.52 -7.79
N ASP A 993 49.39 -27.39 -8.73
CA ASP A 993 50.17 -27.03 -9.93
C ASP A 993 49.30 -26.96 -11.20
N PHE A 994 47.98 -27.12 -11.09
CA PHE A 994 47.07 -27.10 -12.23
C PHE A 994 47.19 -25.81 -13.05
N TRP A 995 47.13 -24.67 -12.38
CA TRP A 995 47.09 -23.36 -13.04
C TRP A 995 48.40 -22.98 -13.74
N SER A 996 49.52 -23.64 -13.40
CA SER A 996 50.82 -23.48 -14.06
C SER A 996 51.07 -24.56 -15.13
N SER A 997 50.27 -25.64 -15.15
CA SER A 997 50.37 -26.69 -16.16
C SER A 997 49.95 -26.18 -17.56
N PRO A 998 50.67 -26.56 -18.64
CA PRO A 998 50.22 -26.39 -20.02
C PRO A 998 48.94 -27.19 -20.31
N GLU A 999 48.77 -28.35 -19.68
CA GLU A 999 47.63 -29.27 -19.90
C GLU A 999 46.31 -28.75 -19.31
N ARG A 1000 46.33 -27.66 -18.52
CA ARG A 1000 45.11 -27.11 -17.89
C ARG A 1000 44.02 -26.75 -18.89
N PHE A 1001 44.40 -26.31 -20.10
CA PHE A 1001 43.44 -25.91 -21.13
C PHE A 1001 42.69 -27.12 -21.69
N LYS A 1002 43.37 -28.27 -21.75
CA LYS A 1002 42.77 -29.55 -22.10
C LYS A 1002 41.77 -30.04 -21.06
N VAL A 1003 42.08 -29.87 -19.78
CA VAL A 1003 41.17 -30.23 -18.68
C VAL A 1003 39.98 -29.26 -18.55
N LEU A 1004 40.22 -27.95 -18.63
CA LEU A 1004 39.16 -26.94 -18.64
C LEU A 1004 38.26 -27.07 -19.86
N GLY A 1005 38.87 -27.36 -21.01
CA GLY A 1005 38.19 -27.85 -22.18
C GLY A 1005 37.33 -29.04 -21.77
N ALA A 1006 37.93 -30.19 -21.40
CA ALA A 1006 37.27 -31.45 -21.01
C ALA A 1006 35.92 -31.20 -20.33
N VAL A 1007 35.93 -30.47 -19.21
CA VAL A 1007 34.77 -30.13 -18.39
C VAL A 1007 33.74 -29.27 -19.15
N GLU A 1008 34.14 -28.18 -19.81
CA GLU A 1008 33.21 -27.26 -20.48
C GLU A 1008 32.35 -27.93 -21.55
N TYR A 1009 32.91 -28.86 -22.33
CA TYR A 1009 32.15 -29.55 -23.39
C TYR A 1009 31.31 -30.70 -22.84
N MET A 1010 31.72 -31.32 -21.72
CA MET A 1010 30.86 -32.25 -20.99
C MET A 1010 29.62 -31.52 -20.45
N ASP A 1011 29.80 -30.35 -19.82
CA ASP A 1011 28.71 -29.49 -19.38
C ASP A 1011 27.82 -29.06 -20.56
N ARG A 1012 28.42 -28.73 -21.71
CA ARG A 1012 27.69 -28.37 -22.92
C ARG A 1012 26.85 -29.54 -23.45
N ILE A 1013 27.41 -30.76 -23.50
CA ILE A 1013 26.67 -31.97 -23.93
C ILE A 1013 25.52 -32.29 -22.95
N GLU A 1014 25.74 -32.18 -21.65
CA GLU A 1014 24.69 -32.33 -20.62
C GLU A 1014 23.55 -31.31 -20.82
N ALA A 1015 23.86 -30.04 -21.00
CA ALA A 1015 22.85 -29.00 -21.27
C ALA A 1015 22.13 -29.22 -22.63
N GLY A 1016 22.87 -29.70 -23.64
CA GLY A 1016 22.30 -30.08 -24.94
C GLY A 1016 21.32 -31.25 -24.82
N LEU A 1017 21.60 -32.22 -23.95
CA LEU A 1017 20.72 -33.34 -23.62
C LEU A 1017 19.46 -32.87 -22.88
N ASP A 1018 19.57 -31.98 -21.89
CA ASP A 1018 18.41 -31.38 -21.22
C ASP A 1018 17.47 -30.67 -22.20
N THR A 1019 18.07 -29.99 -23.20
CA THR A 1019 17.34 -29.34 -24.29
C THR A 1019 16.61 -30.38 -25.15
N ALA A 1020 17.27 -31.48 -25.52
CA ALA A 1020 16.66 -32.60 -26.25
C ALA A 1020 15.51 -33.25 -25.45
N GLY A 1021 15.66 -33.44 -24.14
CA GLY A 1021 14.63 -33.98 -23.26
C GLY A 1021 13.41 -33.06 -23.16
N SER A 1022 13.64 -31.74 -23.15
CA SER A 1022 12.57 -30.73 -23.20
C SER A 1022 11.81 -30.75 -24.52
N LEU A 1023 12.50 -30.93 -25.65
CA LEU A 1023 11.87 -31.07 -26.98
C LEU A 1023 11.05 -32.38 -27.07
N LEU A 1024 11.59 -33.47 -26.54
CA LEU A 1024 10.94 -34.78 -26.52
C LEU A 1024 9.69 -34.81 -25.62
N ALA A 1025 9.76 -34.19 -24.43
CA ALA A 1025 8.61 -34.03 -23.54
C ALA A 1025 7.46 -33.23 -24.20
N ARG A 1026 7.80 -32.25 -25.05
CA ARG A 1026 6.82 -31.46 -25.81
C ARG A 1026 6.18 -32.23 -26.97
N LEU A 1027 6.90 -33.17 -27.58
CA LEU A 1027 6.35 -34.08 -28.60
C LEU A 1027 5.36 -35.10 -27.99
N ARG A 1028 5.51 -35.46 -26.71
CA ARG A 1028 4.66 -36.43 -25.98
C ARG A 1028 3.27 -35.91 -25.57
N GLY A 1029 2.91 -34.66 -25.89
CA GLY A 1029 1.59 -34.11 -25.60
C GLY A 1029 0.45 -34.80 -26.36
N ASP A 1030 -0.80 -34.65 -25.89
CA ASP A 1030 -2.01 -35.30 -26.42
C ASP A 1030 -2.39 -34.74 -27.81
N ARG A 1031 -1.60 -35.06 -28.85
CA ARG A 1031 -1.72 -34.52 -30.21
C ARG A 1031 -1.83 -35.64 -31.24
N LYS A 1032 -2.80 -35.52 -32.15
CA LYS A 1032 -3.09 -36.51 -33.22
C LYS A 1032 -2.05 -36.53 -34.36
N ARG A 1033 -1.17 -35.53 -34.48
CA ARG A 1033 -0.10 -35.48 -35.48
C ARG A 1033 1.10 -34.72 -34.93
N LEU A 1034 2.30 -35.25 -35.14
CA LEU A 1034 3.54 -34.65 -34.65
C LEU A 1034 4.07 -33.63 -35.68
N PRO A 1035 4.47 -32.42 -35.27
CA PRO A 1035 5.01 -31.42 -36.19
C PRO A 1035 6.35 -31.88 -36.80
N PRO A 1036 6.46 -32.06 -38.13
CA PRO A 1036 7.66 -32.60 -38.79
C PRO A 1036 8.93 -31.77 -38.50
N ASP A 1037 8.80 -30.45 -38.41
CA ASP A 1037 9.93 -29.56 -38.10
C ASP A 1037 10.51 -29.80 -36.70
N LEU A 1038 9.68 -30.15 -35.72
CA LEU A 1038 10.13 -30.40 -34.35
C LEU A 1038 10.74 -31.80 -34.23
N VAL A 1039 10.22 -32.76 -35.00
CA VAL A 1039 10.79 -34.11 -35.16
C VAL A 1039 12.18 -34.03 -35.80
N ALA A 1040 12.34 -33.32 -36.92
CA ALA A 1040 13.65 -33.13 -37.55
C ALA A 1040 14.64 -32.40 -36.64
N ARG A 1041 14.19 -31.39 -35.88
CA ARG A 1041 15.05 -30.68 -34.91
C ARG A 1041 15.53 -31.57 -33.77
N LEU A 1042 14.65 -32.41 -33.21
CA LEU A 1042 15.03 -33.36 -32.17
C LEU A 1042 16.01 -34.41 -32.74
N ALA A 1043 15.72 -34.95 -33.92
CA ALA A 1043 16.59 -35.90 -34.62
C ALA A 1043 17.98 -35.31 -34.88
N GLU A 1044 18.05 -34.06 -35.36
CA GLU A 1044 19.31 -33.36 -35.60
C GLU A 1044 20.10 -33.15 -34.31
N GLN A 1045 19.44 -32.70 -33.24
CA GLN A 1045 20.06 -32.47 -31.94
C GLN A 1045 20.62 -33.79 -31.37
N LEU A 1046 19.87 -34.88 -31.44
CA LEU A 1046 20.31 -36.19 -31.00
C LEU A 1046 21.47 -36.72 -31.84
N TYR A 1047 21.45 -36.54 -33.17
CA TYR A 1047 22.55 -36.91 -34.06
C TYR A 1047 23.86 -36.20 -33.69
N LEU A 1048 23.79 -34.90 -33.41
CA LEU A 1048 24.95 -34.10 -33.02
C LEU A 1048 25.47 -34.48 -31.64
N LEU A 1049 24.58 -34.73 -30.67
CA LEU A 1049 24.96 -35.17 -29.32
C LEU A 1049 25.57 -36.58 -29.31
N ASP A 1050 24.98 -37.52 -30.05
CA ASP A 1050 25.52 -38.86 -30.24
C ASP A 1050 26.94 -38.80 -30.86
N SER A 1051 27.10 -38.02 -31.92
CA SER A 1051 28.39 -37.80 -32.57
C SER A 1051 29.42 -37.15 -31.63
N ALA A 1052 28.98 -36.22 -30.78
CA ALA A 1052 29.84 -35.53 -29.81
C ALA A 1052 30.30 -36.48 -28.70
N CYS A 1053 29.39 -37.33 -28.20
CA CYS A 1053 29.71 -38.37 -27.20
C CYS A 1053 30.73 -39.36 -27.75
N ARG A 1054 30.56 -39.83 -29.00
CA ARG A 1054 31.53 -40.72 -29.67
C ARG A 1054 32.89 -40.05 -29.85
N GLY A 1055 32.90 -38.80 -30.32
CA GLY A 1055 34.12 -38.02 -30.49
C GLY A 1055 34.89 -37.86 -29.18
N MET A 1056 34.19 -37.62 -28.07
CA MET A 1056 34.79 -37.53 -26.74
C MET A 1056 35.30 -38.89 -26.24
N ALA A 1057 34.56 -39.99 -26.48
CA ALA A 1057 34.99 -41.33 -26.10
C ALA A 1057 36.32 -41.72 -26.79
N GLU A 1058 36.51 -41.28 -28.03
CA GLU A 1058 37.73 -41.46 -28.83
C GLU A 1058 38.81 -40.39 -28.58
N ALA A 1059 38.62 -39.49 -27.61
CA ALA A 1059 39.53 -38.38 -27.29
C ALA A 1059 39.87 -37.49 -28.50
N GLN A 1060 38.89 -37.27 -29.38
CA GLN A 1060 39.05 -36.40 -30.53
C GLN A 1060 38.99 -34.91 -30.15
N PRO A 1061 39.63 -34.04 -30.94
CA PRO A 1061 39.37 -32.60 -30.90
C PRO A 1061 37.88 -32.30 -31.08
N ARG A 1062 37.44 -31.18 -30.52
CA ARG A 1062 36.03 -30.77 -30.53
C ARG A 1062 35.74 -29.86 -31.72
N ASP A 1063 36.52 -28.79 -31.78
CA ASP A 1063 36.45 -27.75 -32.78
C ASP A 1063 37.45 -28.06 -33.90
N ALA A 1064 37.21 -27.51 -35.08
CA ALA A 1064 37.99 -27.78 -36.27
C ALA A 1064 38.40 -26.50 -37.00
N PHE A 1065 39.61 -26.51 -37.56
CA PHE A 1065 39.98 -25.62 -38.64
C PHE A 1065 39.78 -26.32 -39.97
N LEU A 1066 39.07 -25.65 -40.88
CA LEU A 1066 38.74 -26.14 -42.21
C LEU A 1066 39.39 -25.21 -43.25
N LEU A 1067 40.22 -25.79 -44.13
CA LEU A 1067 40.87 -25.09 -45.23
C LEU A 1067 40.42 -25.68 -46.57
N VAL A 1068 39.87 -24.83 -47.43
CA VAL A 1068 39.49 -25.18 -48.80
C VAL A 1068 40.42 -24.48 -49.78
N THR A 1069 41.05 -25.23 -50.67
CA THR A 1069 41.99 -24.71 -51.69
C THR A 1069 41.71 -25.30 -53.07
N ALA A 1070 41.83 -24.51 -54.12
CA ALA A 1070 41.79 -25.01 -55.50
C ALA A 1070 43.09 -25.78 -55.84
N VAL A 1071 43.00 -26.96 -56.47
CA VAL A 1071 44.18 -27.76 -56.85
C VAL A 1071 44.57 -27.49 -58.30
N ARG A 1072 45.85 -27.19 -58.54
CA ARG A 1072 46.38 -26.93 -59.88
C ARG A 1072 46.94 -28.19 -60.53
N GLU A 1073 46.14 -28.85 -61.36
CA GLU A 1073 46.64 -29.89 -62.27
C GLU A 1073 47.16 -29.26 -63.59
N PRO A 1074 48.27 -29.78 -64.18
CA PRO A 1074 48.74 -29.33 -65.49
C PRO A 1074 47.67 -29.57 -66.57
N GLY A 1075 47.10 -28.49 -67.12
CA GLY A 1075 46.06 -28.54 -68.15
C GLY A 1075 44.62 -28.30 -67.67
N ALA A 1076 44.39 -28.07 -66.37
CA ALA A 1076 43.07 -27.75 -65.82
C ALA A 1076 42.66 -26.28 -66.00
N ASP A 1077 41.35 -26.03 -66.13
CA ASP A 1077 40.76 -24.69 -66.22
C ASP A 1077 40.81 -24.01 -64.84
N ARG A 1078 41.59 -22.94 -64.73
CA ARG A 1078 41.86 -22.23 -63.47
C ARG A 1078 40.60 -21.63 -62.86
N ALA A 1079 39.78 -20.96 -63.67
CA ALA A 1079 38.57 -20.29 -63.20
C ALA A 1079 37.54 -21.29 -62.65
N ARG A 1080 37.45 -22.48 -63.25
CA ARG A 1080 36.55 -23.54 -62.78
C ARG A 1080 37.01 -24.21 -61.50
N SER A 1081 38.32 -24.32 -61.28
CA SER A 1081 38.87 -24.89 -60.04
C SER A 1081 38.61 -23.97 -58.85
N ASP A 1082 38.74 -22.66 -59.05
CA ASP A 1082 38.39 -21.65 -58.05
C ASP A 1082 36.86 -21.62 -57.80
N ASP A 1083 36.02 -21.72 -58.83
CA ASP A 1083 34.56 -21.75 -58.69
C ASP A 1083 34.06 -23.02 -57.96
N PHE A 1084 34.67 -24.17 -58.23
CA PHE A 1084 34.36 -25.39 -57.52
C PHE A 1084 34.77 -25.31 -56.03
N ALA A 1085 35.94 -24.76 -55.74
CA ALA A 1085 36.38 -24.53 -54.37
C ALA A 1085 35.45 -23.54 -53.62
N ARG A 1086 34.96 -22.47 -54.28
CA ARG A 1086 33.93 -21.57 -53.72
C ARG A 1086 32.60 -22.28 -53.43
N THR A 1087 32.24 -23.23 -54.28
CA THR A 1087 31.02 -24.02 -54.10
C THR A 1087 31.14 -24.93 -52.87
N LEU A 1088 32.30 -25.57 -52.66
CA LEU A 1088 32.57 -26.31 -51.42
C LEU A 1088 32.61 -25.40 -50.19
N THR A 1089 33.18 -24.20 -50.29
CA THR A 1089 33.15 -23.19 -49.22
C THR A 1089 31.71 -22.86 -48.80
N ARG A 1090 30.80 -22.65 -49.76
CA ARG A 1090 29.38 -22.40 -49.49
C ARG A 1090 28.71 -23.61 -48.84
N MET A 1091 29.00 -24.82 -49.31
CA MET A 1091 28.48 -26.07 -48.76
C MET A 1091 28.80 -26.20 -47.26
N TYR A 1092 30.06 -26.04 -46.88
CA TYR A 1092 30.47 -26.14 -45.47
C TYR A 1092 29.91 -25.03 -44.60
N ARG A 1093 29.76 -23.81 -45.13
CA ARG A 1093 29.11 -22.72 -44.41
C ARG A 1093 27.64 -23.03 -44.12
N ARG A 1094 26.89 -23.50 -45.11
CA ARG A 1094 25.49 -23.89 -44.95
C ARG A 1094 25.32 -25.06 -43.99
N TRP A 1095 26.21 -26.05 -44.04
CA TRP A 1095 26.22 -27.15 -43.08
C TRP A 1095 26.34 -26.65 -41.63
N ALA A 1096 27.34 -25.80 -41.34
CA ALA A 1096 27.53 -25.27 -40.00
C ALA A 1096 26.33 -24.43 -39.54
N GLU A 1097 25.78 -23.59 -40.41
CA GLU A 1097 24.60 -22.76 -40.12
C GLU A 1097 23.36 -23.62 -39.81
N ARG A 1098 23.11 -24.68 -40.58
CA ARG A 1098 21.98 -25.60 -40.39
C ARG A 1098 22.06 -26.33 -39.05
N ARG A 1099 23.24 -26.84 -38.71
CA ARG A 1099 23.52 -27.53 -37.44
C ARG A 1099 23.72 -26.58 -36.25
N ARG A 1100 23.45 -25.28 -36.43
CA ARG A 1100 23.59 -24.22 -35.41
C ARG A 1100 24.98 -24.15 -34.78
N MET A 1101 26.00 -24.45 -35.57
CA MET A 1101 27.40 -24.33 -35.19
C MET A 1101 27.91 -22.91 -35.46
N ARG A 1102 28.92 -22.48 -34.71
CA ARG A 1102 29.59 -21.22 -34.98
C ARG A 1102 30.70 -21.45 -36.01
N ILE A 1103 30.55 -20.83 -37.18
CA ILE A 1103 31.58 -20.80 -38.23
C ILE A 1103 32.13 -19.38 -38.38
N GLU A 1104 33.44 -19.23 -38.27
CA GLU A 1104 34.14 -17.95 -38.42
C GLU A 1104 35.10 -18.04 -39.61
N LEU A 1105 34.88 -17.22 -40.63
CA LEU A 1105 35.82 -17.07 -41.74
C LEU A 1105 37.06 -16.33 -41.24
N LEU A 1106 38.22 -16.97 -41.25
CA LEU A 1106 39.49 -16.38 -40.81
C LEU A 1106 40.18 -15.64 -41.97
N GLU A 1107 40.22 -16.27 -43.14
CA GLU A 1107 40.87 -15.76 -44.35
C GLU A 1107 40.12 -16.24 -45.60
N GLU A 1108 39.89 -15.36 -46.56
CA GLU A 1108 39.43 -15.72 -47.91
C GLU A 1108 40.28 -14.96 -48.93
N ARG A 1109 40.83 -15.69 -49.91
CA ARG A 1109 41.54 -15.13 -51.06
C ARG A 1109 40.86 -15.58 -52.34
N ASP A 1110 40.53 -14.61 -53.18
CA ASP A 1110 39.59 -14.82 -54.28
C ASP A 1110 40.19 -15.42 -55.57
N GLY A 1111 41.50 -15.69 -55.63
CA GLY A 1111 42.17 -16.36 -56.76
C GLY A 1111 42.18 -15.61 -58.11
N ALA A 1112 41.25 -14.66 -58.33
CA ALA A 1112 41.08 -13.94 -59.58
C ALA A 1112 40.92 -12.43 -59.35
N SER A 1113 42.03 -11.68 -59.37
CA SER A 1113 42.01 -10.27 -59.74
C SER A 1113 41.95 -10.17 -61.27
N SER A 1114 40.96 -9.43 -61.80
CA SER A 1114 40.84 -9.08 -63.22
C SER A 1114 41.97 -8.20 -63.76
N ASN A 1115 42.93 -7.81 -62.92
CA ASN A 1115 44.14 -7.11 -63.32
C ASN A 1115 45.37 -7.93 -62.93
N GLY A 1116 46.14 -8.34 -63.95
CA GLY A 1116 47.22 -9.32 -63.85
C GLY A 1116 48.41 -8.93 -62.98
N SER A 1117 49.27 -9.95 -62.78
CA SER A 1117 50.58 -9.97 -62.08
C SER A 1117 50.63 -10.47 -60.63
N GLY A 1118 49.82 -11.48 -60.29
CA GLY A 1118 50.04 -12.32 -59.11
C GLY A 1118 48.97 -13.42 -59.00
N ALA A 1119 49.22 -14.59 -59.58
CA ALA A 1119 48.25 -15.69 -59.64
C ALA A 1119 48.22 -16.50 -58.34
N GLU A 1120 47.62 -15.94 -57.28
CA GLU A 1120 47.30 -16.69 -56.05
C GLU A 1120 46.12 -17.66 -56.29
N GLU A 1121 46.05 -18.76 -55.54
CA GLU A 1121 44.98 -19.77 -55.63
C GLU A 1121 43.79 -19.36 -54.76
N TYR A 1122 42.56 -19.78 -55.11
CA TYR A 1122 41.44 -19.64 -54.18
C TYR A 1122 41.73 -20.39 -52.88
N ARG A 1123 41.59 -19.67 -51.76
CA ARG A 1123 41.88 -20.18 -50.42
C ARG A 1123 40.84 -19.65 -49.45
N ALA A 1124 40.14 -20.52 -48.73
CA ALA A 1124 39.22 -20.15 -47.66
C ALA A 1124 39.53 -20.94 -46.39
N LEU A 1125 39.77 -20.24 -45.28
CA LEU A 1125 40.10 -20.80 -43.98
C LEU A 1125 39.02 -20.45 -42.95
N PHE A 1126 38.48 -21.46 -42.28
CA PHE A 1126 37.43 -21.33 -41.27
C PHE A 1126 37.86 -21.91 -39.92
N ALA A 1127 37.37 -21.30 -38.84
CA ALA A 1127 37.24 -21.94 -37.53
C ALA A 1127 35.79 -22.37 -37.34
N VAL A 1128 35.56 -23.63 -37.00
CA VAL A 1128 34.22 -24.20 -36.79
C VAL A 1128 34.15 -24.76 -35.38
N SER A 1129 33.16 -24.29 -34.61
CA SER A 1129 32.94 -24.70 -33.22
C SER A 1129 31.49 -25.08 -32.95
N GLY A 1130 31.28 -26.18 -32.22
CA GLY A 1130 29.96 -26.78 -32.02
C GLY A 1130 30.05 -28.28 -31.69
N TYR A 1131 28.91 -28.92 -31.47
CA TYR A 1131 28.87 -30.36 -31.20
C TYR A 1131 29.46 -31.15 -32.37
N ALA A 1132 30.45 -32.00 -32.09
CA ALA A 1132 31.06 -32.91 -33.06
C ALA A 1132 31.66 -32.25 -34.31
N ALA A 1133 32.02 -30.96 -34.27
CA ALA A 1133 32.47 -30.22 -35.44
C ALA A 1133 33.67 -30.90 -36.14
N TYR A 1134 34.72 -31.25 -35.38
CA TYR A 1134 35.85 -32.02 -35.92
C TYR A 1134 35.49 -33.46 -36.29
N THR A 1135 34.74 -34.15 -35.43
CA THR A 1135 34.33 -35.55 -35.64
C THR A 1135 33.58 -35.76 -36.95
N ILE A 1136 32.73 -34.80 -37.34
CA ILE A 1136 32.00 -34.83 -38.61
C ILE A 1136 32.91 -34.41 -39.77
N LEU A 1137 33.60 -33.27 -39.66
CA LEU A 1137 34.40 -32.70 -40.75
C LEU A 1137 35.66 -33.49 -41.10
N ARG A 1138 36.26 -34.25 -40.18
CA ARG A 1138 37.49 -35.02 -40.44
C ARG A 1138 37.36 -35.98 -41.63
N HIS A 1139 36.15 -36.46 -41.90
CA HIS A 1139 35.85 -37.37 -43.00
C HIS A 1139 35.84 -36.67 -44.37
N GLU A 1140 35.83 -35.33 -44.38
CA GLU A 1140 35.89 -34.49 -45.58
C GLU A 1140 37.33 -34.06 -45.93
N ALA A 1141 38.34 -34.51 -45.18
CA ALA A 1141 39.73 -34.17 -45.45
C ALA A 1141 40.30 -34.96 -46.64
N GLY A 1142 40.53 -34.30 -47.77
CA GLY A 1142 41.18 -34.86 -48.96
C GLY A 1142 40.73 -34.19 -50.26
N LEU A 1143 40.78 -34.91 -51.38
CA LEU A 1143 40.47 -34.38 -52.71
C LEU A 1143 38.99 -34.54 -53.05
N HIS A 1144 38.36 -33.43 -53.42
CA HIS A 1144 37.01 -33.37 -53.97
C HIS A 1144 37.13 -33.20 -55.48
N VAL A 1145 36.43 -34.05 -56.24
CA VAL A 1145 36.53 -34.07 -57.72
C VAL A 1145 35.17 -33.82 -58.34
N LEU A 1146 35.04 -32.76 -59.13
CA LEU A 1146 33.87 -32.49 -59.97
C LEU A 1146 34.11 -33.03 -61.39
N GLU A 1147 33.23 -33.93 -61.84
CA GLU A 1147 33.24 -34.52 -63.18
C GLU A 1147 32.15 -33.88 -64.05
N THR A 1148 32.57 -33.17 -65.10
CA THR A 1148 31.68 -32.56 -66.11
C THR A 1148 31.88 -33.26 -67.46
N PRO A 1149 30.82 -33.57 -68.23
CA PRO A 1149 30.95 -34.26 -69.51
C PRO A 1149 31.67 -33.39 -70.58
N GLN A 1150 32.39 -34.04 -71.49
CA GLN A 1150 33.00 -33.43 -72.68
C GLN A 1150 32.33 -34.00 -73.94
N ASP A 1151 32.35 -33.27 -75.07
CA ASP A 1151 31.55 -33.51 -76.31
C ASP A 1151 31.71 -34.89 -77.01
N GLU A 1152 32.45 -35.85 -76.46
CA GLU A 1152 32.55 -37.22 -76.97
C GLU A 1152 32.17 -38.26 -75.91
N LYS A 1153 31.38 -39.27 -76.32
CA LYS A 1153 30.81 -40.33 -75.47
C LYS A 1153 31.89 -41.20 -74.79
N SER A 1154 32.45 -40.71 -73.68
CA SER A 1154 33.09 -41.44 -72.55
C SER A 1154 34.21 -40.63 -71.86
N SER A 1155 34.48 -39.37 -72.22
CA SER A 1155 35.47 -38.53 -71.52
C SER A 1155 34.79 -37.51 -70.59
N PHE A 1156 35.29 -37.42 -69.35
CA PHE A 1156 34.86 -36.42 -68.36
C PHE A 1156 36.00 -35.46 -68.08
N ARG A 1157 35.71 -34.16 -68.09
CA ARG A 1157 36.60 -33.14 -67.56
C ARG A 1157 36.53 -33.16 -66.04
N ARG A 1158 37.70 -33.21 -65.39
CA ARG A 1158 37.82 -33.25 -63.93
C ARG A 1158 38.33 -31.92 -63.40
N VAL A 1159 37.68 -31.42 -62.36
CA VAL A 1159 38.09 -30.25 -61.59
C VAL A 1159 38.30 -30.72 -60.16
N VAL A 1160 39.41 -30.31 -59.53
CA VAL A 1160 39.80 -30.82 -58.20
C VAL A 1160 39.96 -29.67 -57.22
N ALA A 1161 39.38 -29.84 -56.03
CA ALA A 1161 39.62 -28.98 -54.88
C ALA A 1161 40.13 -29.83 -53.71
N ALA A 1162 41.04 -29.30 -52.92
CA ALA A 1162 41.56 -29.94 -51.73
C ALA A 1162 40.90 -29.32 -50.50
N VAL A 1163 40.43 -30.17 -49.61
CA VAL A 1163 39.88 -29.81 -48.31
C VAL A 1163 40.79 -30.40 -47.24
N ARG A 1164 41.19 -29.58 -46.28
CA ARG A 1164 41.99 -29.99 -45.13
C ARG A 1164 41.24 -29.65 -43.86
N VAL A 1165 41.21 -30.60 -42.93
CA VAL A 1165 40.54 -30.44 -41.64
C VAL A 1165 41.52 -30.84 -40.55
N VAL A 1166 41.80 -29.93 -39.63
CA VAL A 1166 42.64 -30.17 -38.46
C VAL A 1166 41.89 -29.80 -37.19
N GLY A 1167 42.16 -30.50 -36.10
CA GLY A 1167 41.58 -30.16 -34.80
C GLY A 1167 42.10 -28.81 -34.33
N GLN A 1168 41.22 -27.98 -33.79
CA GLN A 1168 41.64 -26.77 -33.11
C GLN A 1168 42.31 -27.15 -31.78
N PRO A 1169 43.53 -26.65 -31.48
CA PRO A 1169 44.16 -26.89 -30.19
C PRO A 1169 43.29 -26.33 -29.05
N GLU A 1170 43.26 -27.03 -27.92
CA GLU A 1170 42.45 -26.65 -26.76
C GLU A 1170 42.99 -25.40 -26.04
N GLU A 1171 44.22 -24.97 -26.36
CA GLU A 1171 44.76 -23.69 -25.92
C GLU A 1171 43.99 -22.51 -26.54
N PRO A 1172 43.57 -21.50 -25.76
CA PRO A 1172 42.87 -20.35 -26.31
C PRO A 1172 43.80 -19.52 -27.21
N PRO A 1173 43.26 -18.89 -28.29
CA PRO A 1173 44.03 -17.97 -29.11
C PRO A 1173 44.52 -16.79 -28.25
N GLY A 1174 45.72 -16.27 -28.57
CA GLY A 1174 46.32 -15.13 -27.86
C GLY A 1174 45.48 -13.83 -27.89
N ARG A 1175 45.99 -12.74 -27.30
CA ARG A 1175 45.31 -11.43 -27.32
C ARG A 1175 45.41 -10.75 -28.70
N GLY A 1176 44.65 -11.26 -29.66
CA GLY A 1176 44.56 -10.70 -31.03
C GLY A 1176 43.22 -10.99 -31.73
N GLY A 1177 42.25 -11.58 -31.03
CA GLY A 1177 40.94 -11.95 -31.60
C GLY A 1177 41.08 -12.88 -32.81
N ARG A 1178 40.54 -12.46 -33.95
CA ARG A 1178 40.55 -13.21 -35.22
C ARG A 1178 41.95 -13.44 -35.78
N GLU A 1179 42.89 -12.52 -35.56
CA GLU A 1179 44.26 -12.63 -36.08
C GLU A 1179 45.07 -13.71 -35.35
N SER A 1180 44.97 -13.77 -34.03
CA SER A 1180 45.58 -14.83 -33.21
C SER A 1180 44.99 -16.22 -33.49
N LEU A 1181 43.70 -16.29 -33.80
CA LEU A 1181 43.03 -17.54 -34.16
C LEU A 1181 43.49 -18.02 -35.55
N ARG A 1182 43.71 -17.10 -36.50
CA ARG A 1182 44.32 -17.39 -37.80
C ARG A 1182 45.74 -17.91 -37.67
N GLU A 1183 46.58 -17.28 -36.84
CA GLU A 1183 47.95 -17.77 -36.57
C GLU A 1183 47.96 -19.16 -35.94
N GLN A 1184 47.03 -19.45 -35.05
CA GLN A 1184 46.86 -20.77 -34.46
C GLN A 1184 46.43 -21.82 -35.50
N ALA A 1185 45.49 -21.46 -36.39
CA ALA A 1185 45.05 -22.31 -37.49
C ALA A 1185 46.20 -22.64 -38.46
N GLU A 1186 47.00 -21.64 -38.85
CA GLU A 1186 48.16 -21.82 -39.72
C GLU A 1186 49.22 -22.73 -39.07
N ARG A 1187 49.47 -22.58 -37.76
CA ARG A 1187 50.37 -23.48 -37.02
C ARG A 1187 49.86 -24.92 -36.99
N ALA A 1188 48.57 -25.12 -36.73
CA ALA A 1188 47.95 -26.45 -36.72
C ALA A 1188 48.00 -27.10 -38.11
N LEU A 1189 47.68 -26.35 -39.16
CA LEU A 1189 47.76 -26.81 -40.54
C LEU A 1189 49.20 -27.08 -41.02
N ALA A 1190 50.20 -26.37 -40.49
CA ALA A 1190 51.61 -26.61 -40.79
C ALA A 1190 52.15 -27.88 -40.09
N ALA A 1191 51.70 -28.14 -38.85
CA ALA A 1191 52.06 -29.35 -38.11
C ALA A 1191 51.53 -30.63 -38.79
N ASP A 1192 50.39 -30.53 -39.49
CA ASP A 1192 49.74 -31.62 -40.21
C ASP A 1192 50.10 -31.68 -41.72
N ALA A 1193 51.28 -31.17 -42.10
CA ALA A 1193 51.67 -31.04 -43.52
C ALA A 1193 51.81 -32.37 -44.28
N ASN A 1194 51.91 -33.51 -43.59
CA ASN A 1194 52.14 -34.84 -44.17
C ASN A 1194 50.91 -35.79 -44.17
N ALA A 1195 49.75 -35.36 -43.68
CA ALA A 1195 48.54 -36.19 -43.68
C ALA A 1195 47.84 -36.19 -45.06
N SER A 1196 48.04 -37.28 -45.81
CA SER A 1196 47.14 -37.86 -46.83
C SER A 1196 46.38 -36.91 -47.79
N GLN A 1197 47.06 -35.90 -48.36
CA GLN A 1197 46.47 -34.98 -49.37
C GLN A 1197 46.09 -35.62 -50.72
N GLN A 1198 46.27 -36.94 -50.90
CA GLN A 1198 46.15 -37.60 -52.20
C GLN A 1198 44.94 -38.53 -52.32
N GLN A 1199 44.13 -38.71 -51.27
CA GLN A 1199 42.94 -39.55 -51.33
C GLN A 1199 41.74 -38.75 -51.85
N VAL A 1200 41.06 -39.26 -52.88
CA VAL A 1200 39.78 -38.71 -53.33
C VAL A 1200 38.71 -39.09 -52.32
N VAL A 1201 38.08 -38.09 -51.71
CA VAL A 1201 37.06 -38.24 -50.66
C VAL A 1201 35.67 -38.20 -51.28
N ARG A 1202 35.38 -37.22 -52.13
CA ARG A 1202 34.08 -37.10 -52.81
C ARG A 1202 34.23 -36.87 -54.31
N ARG A 1203 33.34 -37.51 -55.08
CA ARG A 1203 33.17 -37.25 -56.51
C ARG A 1203 31.77 -36.71 -56.79
N TYR A 1204 31.71 -35.54 -57.39
CA TYR A 1204 30.48 -34.85 -57.78
C TYR A 1204 30.33 -34.96 -59.29
N ARG A 1205 29.16 -35.36 -59.76
CA ARG A 1205 28.84 -35.48 -61.19
C ARG A 1205 27.50 -34.83 -61.43
N GLU A 1206 27.42 -33.95 -62.42
CA GLU A 1206 26.17 -33.24 -62.76
C GLU A 1206 25.34 -34.01 -63.80
N GLU A 1207 25.99 -34.69 -64.75
CA GLU A 1207 25.35 -35.39 -65.87
C GLU A 1207 26.02 -36.75 -66.19
N PRO A 1208 25.31 -37.75 -66.79
CA PRO A 1208 23.91 -37.72 -67.23
C PRO A 1208 22.90 -37.89 -66.09
N SER A 1209 23.36 -38.03 -64.84
CA SER A 1209 22.52 -37.95 -63.64
C SER A 1209 23.32 -37.32 -62.51
N PRO A 1210 22.73 -36.35 -61.76
CA PRO A 1210 23.38 -35.77 -60.61
C PRO A 1210 23.72 -36.87 -59.61
N LEU A 1211 24.99 -36.98 -59.24
CA LEU A 1211 25.50 -38.04 -58.39
C LEU A 1211 26.63 -37.51 -57.51
N VAL A 1212 26.58 -37.81 -56.22
CA VAL A 1212 27.72 -37.68 -55.32
C VAL A 1212 28.12 -39.07 -54.84
N ARG A 1213 29.41 -39.40 -54.99
CA ARG A 1213 30.01 -40.61 -54.40
C ARG A 1213 30.93 -40.20 -53.27
N ASP A 1214 30.66 -40.70 -52.09
CA ASP A 1214 31.53 -40.59 -50.93
C ASP A 1214 32.43 -41.82 -50.89
N SER A 1215 33.72 -41.60 -51.14
CA SER A 1215 34.75 -42.64 -51.16
C SER A 1215 35.30 -42.94 -49.76
N ALA A 1216 35.07 -42.06 -48.78
CA ALA A 1216 35.48 -42.26 -47.40
C ALA A 1216 34.47 -43.13 -46.63
N ARG A 1217 33.17 -42.93 -46.86
CA ARG A 1217 32.08 -43.69 -46.23
C ARG A 1217 31.47 -44.77 -47.14
N GLY A 1218 31.85 -44.82 -48.42
CA GLY A 1218 31.50 -45.92 -49.34
C GLY A 1218 30.09 -45.86 -49.94
N TRP A 1219 29.39 -44.72 -49.84
CA TRP A 1219 28.00 -44.56 -50.29
C TRP A 1219 27.87 -43.65 -51.53
N ARG A 1220 26.69 -43.67 -52.16
CA ARG A 1220 26.36 -42.90 -53.38
C ARG A 1220 24.94 -42.33 -53.30
N THR A 1221 24.76 -41.04 -53.61
CA THR A 1221 23.42 -40.39 -53.69
C THR A 1221 23.19 -39.69 -55.01
N GLY A 1222 21.95 -39.65 -55.46
CA GLY A 1222 21.50 -38.81 -56.58
C GLY A 1222 21.14 -37.36 -56.19
N ARG A 1223 21.14 -37.03 -54.89
CA ARG A 1223 20.71 -35.72 -54.37
C ARG A 1223 21.87 -34.72 -54.30
N LEU A 1224 22.48 -34.41 -55.44
CA LEU A 1224 23.62 -33.46 -55.53
C LEU A 1224 23.31 -32.11 -54.87
N GLU A 1225 22.12 -31.56 -55.10
CA GLU A 1225 21.71 -30.27 -54.53
C GLU A 1225 21.69 -30.27 -53.01
N ARG A 1226 21.08 -31.29 -52.37
CA ARG A 1226 21.05 -31.39 -50.88
C ARG A 1226 22.44 -31.55 -50.28
N VAL A 1227 23.34 -32.28 -50.93
CA VAL A 1227 24.74 -32.39 -50.50
C VAL A 1227 25.42 -31.03 -50.55
N LEU A 1228 25.28 -30.29 -51.66
CA LEU A 1228 25.84 -28.94 -51.81
C LEU A 1228 25.15 -27.90 -50.92
N ASP A 1229 23.94 -28.18 -50.45
CA ASP A 1229 23.19 -27.35 -49.51
C ASP A 1229 23.56 -27.58 -48.04
N GLY A 1230 24.50 -28.50 -47.78
CA GLY A 1230 25.08 -28.72 -46.46
C GLY A 1230 24.60 -29.99 -45.76
N ASP A 1231 23.82 -30.87 -46.39
CA ASP A 1231 23.36 -32.13 -45.78
C ASP A 1231 24.30 -33.32 -46.06
N PHE A 1232 25.56 -33.05 -46.42
CA PHE A 1232 26.53 -34.08 -46.83
C PHE A 1232 26.79 -35.14 -45.75
N ASP A 1233 26.56 -34.80 -44.49
CA ASP A 1233 26.81 -35.62 -43.30
C ASP A 1233 25.65 -36.57 -42.97
N LEU A 1234 24.42 -36.23 -43.37
CA LEU A 1234 23.21 -37.00 -43.09
C LEU A 1234 22.91 -38.11 -44.12
N PHE A 1235 23.71 -38.22 -45.17
CA PHE A 1235 23.58 -39.32 -46.11
C PHE A 1235 24.43 -40.50 -45.62
N VAL A 1236 23.76 -41.62 -45.35
CA VAL A 1236 24.35 -42.88 -44.82
C VAL A 1236 24.13 -44.01 -45.81
#